data_AF-A0A1S7UJR9-F1
#
_entry.id   AF-A0A1S7UJR9-F1
#
_cell.length_a   1.000
_cell.length_b   1.000
_cell.length_c   1.000
_cell.angle_alpha   90.00
_cell.angle_beta   90.00
_cell.angle_gamma   90.00
#
_symmetry.space_group_name_H-M   'P 1'
#
loop_
_entity.id
_entity.type
_entity.pdbx_description
1 polymer ?
#
loop_
_entity_poly.entity_id
_entity_poly.type
_entity_poly.pdbx_seq_one_letter_code
_entity_poly.pdbx_strand_id
1 'polypeptide(L)'
;MAPLKALQWAALMLPNLLAQLPCGGASAAGSQVVLQQQQPHEGPGSEQTPLATSQRRLRGKFLHITDLHPDEHYKPHTSTRENLACHRGKGPAGVYGAETSDCDAPLTLVDATLAWVREHLRDEIDFVVWTGDSARHDSDETLPRHNKDILAMNRRIADSFVDTFSDDDGRGLVVPVVPTFGNNDIYPHNILLPGPNDILRTYGGIWARFIPEAQRHSFEFGGWFYVEVIPGRLAVFSLNTMYFFDRNAGIDDCVHPAEPGYGHFEWLLVQLDALRARGMKAILMGHVPPARTVGKQLWEETCWQKYTLWLQRYRDVVVGSLYGHMNIDHFLLQDTDDIDMALIRAATTSSSSASADDEQASTTRETMGEDDFSIQSGASYLKELRDDWAKLPSPVALEQGVDEGIESGRGRKGKGKGKFGGRWAERYQLTLISPSVVPNYFPGLRVFEYNITGLEETPTWMDPARTKEGQQLAEDVSEVHELKKRQDSDLEAEKKKKRKGKGKKPPADPGLRLPEPPPRGTPPGPAYRPQALTLLGFTQYYANLTHINNDLAGDASSSPSPSSSSSSSSSWLPSSWLPSGWNPGKHEGRRPARPEPRPRAFGFEVEYSTFDDRVYGLADLTVKSFVRLAHRIGQASEKSVSAAEHYDDDDDDDDATTATTTTDNYGEDETYDDDLNESPESRRSSVKKDKKKGNKGKGKGKESHKTWLHFLKHAFVSTKNKEELEDL
;
A
#
# COMPACT_ATOMS: atom_id res chain seq x y z
N MET A 1 -60.13 -21.06 -50.26
CA MET A 1 -61.56 -20.79 -49.92
C MET A 1 -61.62 -19.42 -49.27
N ALA A 2 -62.65 -18.62 -49.58
CA ALA A 2 -62.88 -17.29 -49.01
C ALA A 2 -63.96 -17.40 -47.88
N PRO A 3 -64.49 -16.32 -47.25
CA PRO A 3 -64.13 -14.88 -47.35
C PRO A 3 -64.13 -14.06 -46.03
N LEU A 4 -63.62 -12.83 -46.15
CA LEU A 4 -64.03 -11.54 -45.53
C LEU A 4 -64.99 -11.47 -44.31
N LYS A 5 -64.70 -10.49 -43.43
CA LYS A 5 -65.57 -9.29 -43.24
C LYS A 5 -64.76 -8.06 -42.79
N ALA A 6 -65.25 -6.86 -43.15
CA ALA A 6 -64.60 -5.56 -42.96
C ALA A 6 -65.62 -4.50 -42.48
N LEU A 7 -65.23 -3.19 -42.53
CA LEU A 7 -65.98 -1.94 -42.24
C LEU A 7 -65.95 -1.46 -40.75
N GLN A 8 -65.95 -0.17 -40.35
CA GLN A 8 -65.73 1.20 -40.95
C GLN A 8 -65.71 2.25 -39.78
N TRP A 9 -65.33 3.55 -39.84
CA TRP A 9 -64.63 4.45 -40.80
C TRP A 9 -64.20 5.78 -40.09
N ALA A 10 -63.18 6.50 -40.61
CA ALA A 10 -62.92 7.96 -40.49
C ALA A 10 -62.61 8.58 -39.07
N ALA A 11 -61.98 9.76 -38.92
CA ALA A 11 -61.57 10.81 -39.86
C ALA A 11 -60.26 11.55 -39.45
N LEU A 12 -59.66 12.31 -40.37
CA LEU A 12 -58.51 13.21 -40.11
C LEU A 12 -58.93 14.48 -39.35
N MET A 13 -57.98 15.11 -38.62
CA MET A 13 -57.60 16.51 -38.85
C MET A 13 -56.15 16.79 -38.39
N LEU A 14 -55.38 17.45 -39.25
CA LEU A 14 -54.13 18.16 -38.96
C LEU A 14 -54.45 19.66 -38.88
N PRO A 15 -53.64 20.47 -38.17
CA PRO A 15 -52.81 21.41 -38.94
C PRO A 15 -51.39 21.63 -38.40
N ASN A 16 -50.50 22.00 -39.32
CA ASN A 16 -49.17 22.55 -39.05
C ASN A 16 -49.25 23.88 -38.29
N LEU A 17 -48.20 24.18 -37.50
CA LEU A 17 -47.53 25.48 -37.60
C LEU A 17 -46.04 25.39 -37.17
N LEU A 18 -45.16 26.04 -37.92
CA LEU A 18 -43.77 26.30 -37.51
C LEU A 18 -43.74 27.43 -36.47
N ALA A 19 -42.79 27.39 -35.52
CA ALA A 19 -41.63 28.30 -35.52
C ALA A 19 -40.79 28.27 -34.21
N GLN A 20 -39.47 28.39 -34.37
CA GLN A 20 -38.50 29.01 -33.45
C GLN A 20 -38.35 28.49 -32.00
N LEU A 21 -37.20 27.83 -31.73
CA LEU A 21 -36.43 27.97 -30.49
C LEU A 21 -34.91 27.97 -30.84
N PRO A 22 -34.04 28.65 -30.06
CA PRO A 22 -32.68 28.98 -30.47
C PRO A 22 -31.60 27.96 -30.05
N CYS A 23 -30.41 28.10 -30.64
CA CYS A 23 -29.21 27.35 -30.26
C CYS A 23 -28.79 27.62 -28.80
N GLY A 24 -28.56 26.56 -28.03
CA GLY A 24 -27.83 26.57 -26.77
C GLY A 24 -27.14 25.23 -26.57
N GLY A 25 -25.81 25.22 -26.52
CA GLY A 25 -25.04 24.00 -26.24
C GLY A 25 -25.10 23.67 -24.75
N ALA A 26 -25.39 22.42 -24.40
CA ALA A 26 -25.40 21.95 -23.02
C ALA A 26 -24.26 20.94 -22.80
N SER A 27 -23.42 21.22 -21.80
CA SER A 27 -22.46 20.26 -21.27
C SER A 27 -23.20 19.10 -20.59
N ALA A 28 -22.68 17.88 -20.71
CA ALA A 28 -23.18 16.73 -19.96
C ALA A 28 -22.71 16.78 -18.50
N ALA A 29 -23.32 17.68 -17.71
CA ALA A 29 -23.18 17.68 -16.26
C ALA A 29 -24.26 16.77 -15.66
N GLY A 30 -23.84 15.66 -15.04
CA GLY A 30 -24.71 14.79 -14.27
C GLY A 30 -25.19 15.51 -13.00
N SER A 31 -26.35 16.16 -13.08
CA SER A 31 -26.94 16.90 -11.98
C SER A 31 -27.77 15.97 -11.09
N GLN A 32 -27.26 15.63 -9.90
CA GLN A 32 -28.13 15.08 -8.86
C GLN A 32 -29.05 16.19 -8.33
N VAL A 33 -30.35 15.89 -8.22
CA VAL A 33 -31.37 16.85 -7.81
C VAL A 33 -31.34 17.00 -6.29
N VAL A 34 -31.01 18.20 -5.81
CA VAL A 34 -31.23 18.57 -4.40
C VAL A 34 -32.72 18.80 -4.19
N LEU A 35 -33.39 17.83 -3.57
CA LEU A 35 -34.80 17.97 -3.21
C LEU A 35 -34.95 18.85 -1.97
N GLN A 36 -35.62 19.98 -2.17
CA GLN A 36 -35.85 21.02 -1.18
C GLN A 36 -36.78 20.52 -0.07
N GLN A 37 -36.43 20.78 1.20
CA GLN A 37 -37.28 20.46 2.36
C GLN A 37 -38.69 21.04 2.20
N GLN A 38 -39.69 20.17 2.12
CA GLN A 38 -41.08 20.54 2.41
C GLN A 38 -41.36 20.25 3.89
N GLN A 39 -42.01 21.20 4.56
CA GLN A 39 -42.41 21.06 5.96
C GLN A 39 -43.51 19.98 6.09
N PRO A 40 -43.55 19.19 7.19
CA PRO A 40 -44.60 18.22 7.39
C PRO A 40 -45.92 18.91 7.73
N HIS A 41 -47.00 18.50 7.06
CA HIS A 41 -48.36 18.84 7.46
C HIS A 41 -48.78 17.92 8.61
N GLU A 42 -49.25 18.47 9.73
CA GLU A 42 -49.69 17.67 10.87
C GLU A 42 -50.98 16.89 10.55
N GLY A 43 -50.98 15.60 10.88
CA GLY A 43 -52.16 14.73 10.91
C GLY A 43 -52.06 13.79 12.12
N PRO A 44 -53.13 13.59 12.91
CA PRO A 44 -53.02 12.93 14.20
C PRO A 44 -53.12 11.40 14.09
N GLY A 45 -52.31 10.68 14.89
CA GLY A 45 -52.68 9.33 15.35
C GLY A 45 -52.02 8.14 14.67
N SER A 46 -50.69 8.05 14.73
CA SER A 46 -50.03 6.74 14.91
C SER A 46 -48.70 6.93 15.63
N GLU A 47 -48.50 6.27 16.77
CA GLU A 47 -47.20 6.19 17.44
C GLU A 47 -46.23 5.34 16.59
N GLN A 48 -45.58 5.98 15.62
CA GLN A 48 -44.38 5.43 15.01
C GLN A 48 -43.20 5.86 15.86
N THR A 49 -42.82 5.01 16.81
CA THR A 49 -41.49 5.08 17.43
C THR A 49 -40.46 5.16 16.31
N PRO A 50 -39.65 6.22 16.19
CA PRO A 50 -38.62 6.26 15.17
C PRO A 50 -37.66 5.11 15.46
N LEU A 51 -37.55 4.16 14.53
CA LEU A 51 -36.40 3.26 14.48
C LEU A 51 -35.20 4.14 14.15
N ALA A 52 -34.61 4.72 15.19
CA ALA A 52 -33.35 5.42 15.13
C ALA A 52 -32.28 4.39 14.77
N THR A 53 -32.07 4.20 13.46
CA THR A 53 -30.86 3.55 12.95
C THR A 53 -29.69 4.39 13.43
N SER A 54 -29.08 3.96 14.52
CA SER A 54 -27.88 4.56 15.10
C SER A 54 -26.79 4.62 14.03
N GLN A 55 -26.67 5.78 13.36
CA GLN A 55 -25.57 5.99 12.44
C GLN A 55 -24.28 5.93 13.27
N ARG A 56 -23.34 5.07 12.85
CA ARG A 56 -22.01 5.05 13.46
C ARG A 56 -21.42 6.46 13.34
N ARG A 57 -20.64 6.86 14.34
CA ARG A 57 -19.85 8.09 14.29
C ARG A 57 -18.46 7.73 13.79
N LEU A 58 -17.85 8.63 13.02
CA LEU A 58 -16.47 8.46 12.57
C LEU A 58 -15.54 8.32 13.79
N ARG A 59 -14.71 7.28 13.77
CA ARG A 59 -13.72 6.98 14.80
C ARG A 59 -12.37 7.64 14.53
N GLY A 60 -12.12 8.00 13.27
CA GLY A 60 -10.83 8.50 12.82
C GLY A 60 -9.80 7.38 12.64
N LYS A 61 -10.24 6.13 12.40
CA LYS A 61 -9.34 4.96 12.27
C LYS A 61 -9.69 4.08 11.08
N PHE A 62 -8.70 3.43 10.47
CA PHE A 62 -8.93 2.42 9.44
C PHE A 62 -7.89 1.28 9.51
N LEU A 63 -8.31 0.09 9.08
CA LEU A 63 -7.45 -1.10 9.00
C LEU A 63 -6.78 -1.17 7.62
N HIS A 64 -5.49 -1.50 7.60
CA HIS A 64 -4.77 -1.98 6.42
C HIS A 64 -4.29 -3.40 6.69
N ILE A 65 -4.72 -4.34 5.84
CA ILE A 65 -4.36 -5.76 5.85
C ILE A 65 -3.98 -6.19 4.43
N THR A 66 -3.01 -7.09 4.30
CA THR A 66 -2.41 -7.45 3.00
C THR A 66 -1.80 -8.84 3.02
N ASP A 67 -1.63 -9.43 1.84
CA ASP A 67 -0.77 -10.60 1.60
C ASP A 67 -1.11 -11.74 2.58
N LEU A 68 -2.34 -12.26 2.43
CA LEU A 68 -2.86 -13.33 3.28
C LEU A 68 -2.28 -14.69 2.91
N HIS A 69 -2.01 -14.92 1.62
CA HIS A 69 -1.55 -16.18 1.03
C HIS A 69 -2.09 -17.45 1.71
N PRO A 70 -3.42 -17.66 1.75
CA PRO A 70 -4.02 -18.89 2.25
C PRO A 70 -3.61 -20.09 1.40
N ASP A 71 -2.98 -21.05 2.04
CA ASP A 71 -2.69 -22.38 1.50
C ASP A 71 -3.62 -23.44 2.10
N GLU A 72 -4.28 -24.17 1.21
CA GLU A 72 -5.19 -25.29 1.50
C GLU A 72 -4.47 -26.64 1.61
N HIS A 73 -3.18 -26.70 1.29
CA HIS A 73 -2.35 -27.91 1.34
C HIS A 73 -1.46 -27.99 2.59
N TYR A 74 -1.29 -26.86 3.30
CA TYR A 74 -0.52 -26.69 4.53
C TYR A 74 -0.95 -27.71 5.57
N LYS A 75 0.04 -28.34 6.22
CA LYS A 75 -0.19 -29.28 7.31
C LYS A 75 0.74 -28.97 8.49
N PRO A 76 0.22 -28.78 9.70
CA PRO A 76 1.03 -28.70 10.91
C PRO A 76 1.96 -29.91 11.06
N HIS A 77 3.10 -29.69 11.69
CA HIS A 77 4.19 -30.64 11.96
C HIS A 77 4.88 -31.22 10.71
N THR A 78 4.73 -30.59 9.55
CA THR A 78 5.46 -30.92 8.30
C THR A 78 6.72 -30.08 8.10
N SER A 79 7.45 -30.30 7.00
CA SER A 79 8.76 -29.69 6.77
C SER A 79 8.69 -28.41 5.95
N THR A 80 9.39 -27.37 6.42
CA THR A 80 9.54 -26.04 5.79
C THR A 80 10.54 -26.01 4.62
N ARG A 81 10.97 -27.16 4.10
CA ARG A 81 11.88 -27.20 2.94
C ARG A 81 11.10 -26.99 1.65
N GLU A 82 11.70 -26.28 0.71
CA GLU A 82 11.19 -25.98 -0.64
C GLU A 82 10.39 -27.14 -1.25
N ASN A 83 11.06 -28.27 -1.48
CA ASN A 83 10.47 -29.45 -2.12
C ASN A 83 9.35 -30.16 -1.29
N LEU A 84 8.98 -29.61 -0.13
CA LEU A 84 7.95 -30.09 0.79
C LEU A 84 6.93 -29.00 1.16
N ALA A 85 7.26 -27.71 1.01
CA ALA A 85 6.44 -26.50 1.13
C ALA A 85 5.44 -26.45 2.31
N CYS A 86 5.77 -27.02 3.48
CA CYS A 86 4.82 -27.23 4.58
C CYS A 86 3.56 -28.06 4.24
N HIS A 87 3.57 -28.80 3.11
CA HIS A 87 2.50 -29.71 2.71
C HIS A 87 2.77 -31.17 3.16
N ARG A 88 4.04 -31.55 3.37
CA ARG A 88 4.49 -32.94 3.55
C ARG A 88 5.79 -33.11 4.34
N GLY A 89 6.12 -34.36 4.67
CA GLY A 89 7.26 -34.70 5.53
C GLY A 89 6.98 -34.51 7.01
N LYS A 90 8.04 -34.35 7.82
CA LYS A 90 7.96 -34.01 9.26
C LYS A 90 8.95 -32.89 9.56
N GLY A 91 8.51 -31.87 10.31
CA GLY A 91 9.32 -30.70 10.61
C GLY A 91 8.60 -29.67 11.48
N PRO A 92 9.05 -28.41 11.48
CA PRO A 92 8.70 -27.41 12.48
C PRO A 92 7.40 -26.63 12.19
N ALA A 93 6.69 -26.92 11.10
CA ALA A 93 5.49 -26.17 10.69
C ALA A 93 4.43 -26.13 11.81
N GLY A 94 4.05 -24.94 12.29
CA GLY A 94 3.12 -24.78 13.40
C GLY A 94 1.65 -24.88 13.00
N VAL A 95 0.72 -24.71 13.95
CA VAL A 95 -0.73 -24.69 13.66
C VAL A 95 -1.17 -23.43 12.95
N TYR A 96 -0.54 -22.30 13.25
CA TYR A 96 -0.85 -20.98 12.71
C TYR A 96 0.21 -20.48 11.72
N GLY A 97 0.99 -21.37 11.13
CA GLY A 97 2.06 -21.02 10.18
C GLY A 97 3.45 -21.36 10.70
N ALA A 98 4.45 -21.13 9.86
CA ALA A 98 5.86 -21.37 10.13
C ALA A 98 6.63 -20.06 9.96
N GLU A 99 6.77 -19.29 11.04
CA GLU A 99 7.39 -17.96 10.98
C GLU A 99 8.82 -18.00 10.43
N THR A 100 9.20 -16.93 9.74
CA THR A 100 10.54 -16.76 9.14
C THR A 100 10.88 -17.74 8.03
N SER A 101 9.89 -18.44 7.46
CA SER A 101 10.07 -19.34 6.31
C SER A 101 9.16 -18.93 5.15
N ASP A 102 9.46 -19.39 3.94
CA ASP A 102 8.68 -19.08 2.74
C ASP A 102 7.43 -19.98 2.58
N CYS A 103 7.02 -20.68 3.65
CA CYS A 103 5.73 -21.37 3.68
C CYS A 103 4.57 -20.38 3.78
N ASP A 104 3.55 -20.59 2.95
CA ASP A 104 2.31 -19.82 2.96
C ASP A 104 1.46 -20.03 4.24
N ALA A 105 0.45 -19.18 4.42
CA ALA A 105 -0.38 -19.18 5.61
C ALA A 105 -1.38 -20.36 5.60
N PRO A 106 -1.47 -21.17 6.67
CA PRO A 106 -2.59 -22.08 6.79
C PRO A 106 -3.89 -21.30 6.96
N LEU A 107 -4.99 -21.89 6.47
CA LEU A 107 -6.34 -21.35 6.64
C LEU A 107 -6.69 -21.02 8.11
N THR A 108 -6.15 -21.79 9.07
CA THR A 108 -6.28 -21.53 10.51
C THR A 108 -5.71 -20.18 10.95
N LEU A 109 -4.65 -19.67 10.33
CA LEU A 109 -4.11 -18.34 10.59
C LEU A 109 -5.04 -17.26 10.05
N VAL A 110 -5.54 -17.41 8.83
CA VAL A 110 -6.42 -16.42 8.18
C VAL A 110 -7.77 -16.35 8.90
N ASP A 111 -8.38 -17.50 9.19
CA ASP A 111 -9.66 -17.60 9.92
C ASP A 111 -9.51 -16.99 11.34
N ALA A 112 -8.41 -17.27 12.05
CA ALA A 112 -8.14 -16.69 13.37
C ALA A 112 -7.82 -15.17 13.32
N THR A 113 -7.17 -14.71 12.26
CA THR A 113 -6.87 -13.28 12.04
C THR A 113 -8.16 -12.48 11.85
N LEU A 114 -9.05 -12.94 10.97
CA LEU A 114 -10.33 -12.27 10.73
C LEU A 114 -11.27 -12.37 11.95
N ALA A 115 -11.22 -13.46 12.71
CA ALA A 115 -11.93 -13.57 13.99
C ALA A 115 -11.44 -12.53 15.01
N TRP A 116 -10.12 -12.39 15.19
CA TRP A 116 -9.54 -11.39 16.10
C TRP A 116 -9.90 -9.96 15.66
N VAL A 117 -9.82 -9.66 14.36
CA VAL A 117 -10.23 -8.37 13.78
C VAL A 117 -11.72 -8.08 14.03
N ARG A 118 -12.58 -9.09 13.93
CA ARG A 118 -14.03 -8.96 14.22
C ARG A 118 -14.28 -8.54 15.68
N GLU A 119 -13.59 -9.19 16.60
CA GLU A 119 -13.77 -9.00 18.05
C GLU A 119 -13.15 -7.69 18.55
N HIS A 120 -12.00 -7.27 18.01
CA HIS A 120 -11.20 -6.18 18.58
C HIS A 120 -11.21 -4.88 17.76
N LEU A 121 -11.45 -4.93 16.43
CA LEU A 121 -11.27 -3.77 15.54
C LEU A 121 -12.52 -3.34 14.77
N ARG A 122 -13.41 -4.28 14.36
CA ARG A 122 -14.57 -4.00 13.47
C ARG A 122 -15.34 -2.73 13.85
N ASP A 123 -15.68 -2.60 15.12
CA ASP A 123 -16.59 -1.55 15.60
C ASP A 123 -15.87 -0.22 15.92
N GLU A 124 -14.53 -0.24 15.95
CA GLU A 124 -13.62 0.89 16.20
C GLU A 124 -12.95 1.47 14.93
N ILE A 125 -13.17 0.87 13.74
CA ILE A 125 -12.67 1.37 12.45
C ILE A 125 -13.77 1.87 11.50
N ASP A 126 -13.43 2.84 10.67
CA ASP A 126 -14.33 3.49 9.70
C ASP A 126 -14.37 2.75 8.36
N PHE A 127 -13.26 2.16 7.92
CA PHE A 127 -13.12 1.41 6.67
C PHE A 127 -11.93 0.43 6.71
N VAL A 128 -11.83 -0.45 5.71
CA VAL A 128 -10.73 -1.42 5.52
C VAL A 128 -10.10 -1.25 4.15
N VAL A 129 -8.76 -1.24 4.12
CA VAL A 129 -7.90 -1.33 2.94
C VAL A 129 -7.34 -2.75 2.89
N TRP A 130 -7.69 -3.51 1.84
CA TRP A 130 -7.21 -4.88 1.63
C TRP A 130 -6.39 -4.93 0.34
N THR A 131 -5.06 -4.97 0.45
CA THR A 131 -4.14 -4.83 -0.69
C THR A 131 -3.77 -6.16 -1.40
N GLY A 132 -4.72 -7.11 -1.47
CA GLY A 132 -4.62 -8.29 -2.33
C GLY A 132 -3.78 -9.45 -1.77
N ASP A 133 -3.37 -10.33 -2.69
CA ASP A 133 -2.64 -11.59 -2.50
C ASP A 133 -3.31 -12.55 -1.51
N SER A 134 -4.39 -13.14 -2.02
CA SER A 134 -5.32 -14.03 -1.33
C SER A 134 -5.36 -15.43 -1.94
N ALA A 135 -4.27 -15.81 -2.60
CA ALA A 135 -3.95 -17.18 -2.97
C ALA A 135 -2.47 -17.47 -2.64
N ARG A 136 -2.19 -18.72 -2.26
CA ARG A 136 -0.81 -19.22 -2.08
C ARG A 136 0.10 -18.98 -3.29
N HIS A 137 1.40 -19.03 -3.06
CA HIS A 137 2.44 -19.15 -4.07
C HIS A 137 2.40 -20.54 -4.74
N ASP A 138 3.13 -20.72 -5.85
CA ASP A 138 3.21 -21.99 -6.58
C ASP A 138 4.43 -22.84 -6.15
N SER A 139 4.78 -22.79 -4.87
CA SER A 139 6.03 -23.31 -4.29
C SER A 139 6.14 -24.85 -4.21
N ASP A 140 5.13 -25.59 -4.69
CA ASP A 140 5.15 -27.06 -4.72
C ASP A 140 4.83 -27.58 -6.12
N GLU A 141 5.89 -27.91 -6.87
CA GLU A 141 5.81 -28.50 -8.22
C GLU A 141 4.89 -29.73 -8.33
N THR A 142 4.64 -30.45 -7.22
CA THR A 142 3.76 -31.63 -7.20
C THR A 142 2.29 -31.30 -6.96
N LEU A 143 2.00 -30.09 -6.48
CA LEU A 143 0.66 -29.53 -6.25
C LEU A 143 0.57 -28.17 -6.95
N PRO A 144 0.72 -28.12 -8.28
CA PRO A 144 0.74 -26.88 -9.04
C PRO A 144 -0.57 -26.12 -8.92
N ARG A 145 -0.47 -24.81 -8.95
CA ARG A 145 -1.58 -23.88 -8.76
C ARG A 145 -2.33 -23.67 -10.07
N HIS A 146 -3.66 -23.70 -10.01
CA HIS A 146 -4.51 -23.51 -11.18
C HIS A 146 -5.51 -22.38 -10.96
N ASN A 147 -5.90 -21.71 -12.04
CA ASN A 147 -6.85 -20.58 -12.04
C ASN A 147 -8.14 -20.87 -11.25
N LYS A 148 -8.69 -22.08 -11.37
CA LYS A 148 -9.90 -22.50 -10.63
C LYS A 148 -9.74 -22.42 -9.11
N ASP A 149 -8.56 -22.75 -8.60
CA ASP A 149 -8.27 -22.86 -7.17
C ASP A 149 -7.94 -21.47 -6.61
N ILE A 150 -7.22 -20.65 -7.38
CA ILE A 150 -7.00 -19.21 -7.11
C ILE A 150 -8.34 -18.46 -6.99
N LEU A 151 -9.24 -18.64 -7.95
CA LEU A 151 -10.56 -17.99 -7.97
C LEU A 151 -11.53 -18.54 -6.91
N ALA A 152 -11.38 -19.81 -6.52
CA ALA A 152 -12.13 -20.40 -5.41
C ALA A 152 -11.66 -19.83 -4.06
N MET A 153 -10.34 -19.72 -3.88
CA MET A 153 -9.76 -19.15 -2.67
C MET A 153 -10.06 -17.65 -2.54
N ASN A 154 -9.91 -16.88 -3.61
CA ASN A 154 -10.28 -15.45 -3.62
C ASN A 154 -11.77 -15.23 -3.30
N ARG A 155 -12.66 -16.13 -3.75
CA ARG A 155 -14.07 -16.11 -3.32
C ARG A 155 -14.22 -16.41 -1.84
N ARG A 156 -13.60 -17.47 -1.31
CA ARG A 156 -13.64 -17.79 0.12
C ARG A 156 -13.16 -16.61 0.98
N ILE A 157 -12.07 -15.96 0.59
CA ILE A 157 -11.52 -14.81 1.32
C ILE A 157 -12.46 -13.61 1.24
N ALA A 158 -13.00 -13.29 0.06
CA ALA A 158 -14.02 -12.26 -0.10
C ALA A 158 -15.25 -12.53 0.80
N ASP A 159 -15.74 -13.77 0.84
CA ASP A 159 -16.85 -14.18 1.70
C ASP A 159 -16.49 -14.01 3.19
N SER A 160 -15.28 -14.42 3.62
CA SER A 160 -14.80 -14.18 5.00
C SER A 160 -14.67 -12.70 5.37
N PHE A 161 -14.33 -11.82 4.42
CA PHE A 161 -14.36 -10.36 4.62
C PHE A 161 -15.81 -9.85 4.75
N VAL A 162 -16.74 -10.34 3.92
CA VAL A 162 -18.17 -10.01 4.05
C VAL A 162 -18.70 -10.42 5.42
N ASP A 163 -18.45 -11.66 5.86
CA ASP A 163 -18.87 -12.16 7.17
C ASP A 163 -18.27 -11.38 8.34
N THR A 164 -17.07 -10.84 8.17
CA THR A 164 -16.34 -10.12 9.23
C THR A 164 -16.76 -8.66 9.36
N PHE A 165 -17.17 -8.03 8.26
CA PHE A 165 -17.53 -6.61 8.21
C PHE A 165 -19.01 -6.34 7.93
N SER A 166 -19.86 -7.37 7.97
CA SER A 166 -21.32 -7.26 7.95
C SER A 166 -21.93 -7.09 9.34
N ASP A 167 -23.17 -6.59 9.33
CA ASP A 167 -24.09 -6.61 10.47
C ASP A 167 -24.45 -8.06 10.85
N ASP A 168 -24.80 -8.32 12.11
CA ASP A 168 -25.10 -9.68 12.59
C ASP A 168 -26.37 -10.26 11.90
N ASP A 169 -27.25 -9.40 11.37
CA ASP A 169 -28.40 -9.77 10.54
C ASP A 169 -28.06 -10.11 9.08
N GLY A 170 -26.79 -10.01 8.65
CA GLY A 170 -26.36 -10.29 7.27
C GLY A 170 -26.89 -9.32 6.19
N ARG A 171 -27.54 -8.22 6.58
CA ARG A 171 -28.22 -7.27 5.67
C ARG A 171 -27.27 -6.46 4.77
N GLY A 172 -25.99 -6.41 5.12
CA GLY A 172 -24.94 -5.73 4.38
C GLY A 172 -23.81 -5.26 5.29
N LEU A 173 -22.80 -4.64 4.68
CA LEU A 173 -21.60 -4.18 5.37
C LEU A 173 -21.90 -3.03 6.36
N VAL A 174 -21.28 -3.11 7.54
CA VAL A 174 -21.21 -2.04 8.56
C VAL A 174 -19.90 -1.26 8.51
N VAL A 175 -18.89 -1.83 7.85
CA VAL A 175 -17.58 -1.22 7.52
C VAL A 175 -17.33 -1.48 6.03
N PRO A 176 -17.09 -0.47 5.17
CA PRO A 176 -16.71 -0.70 3.79
C PRO A 176 -15.30 -1.29 3.70
N VAL A 177 -15.17 -2.34 2.88
CA VAL A 177 -13.88 -2.97 2.53
C VAL A 177 -13.54 -2.60 1.10
N VAL A 178 -12.30 -2.15 0.87
CA VAL A 178 -11.80 -1.79 -0.46
C VAL A 178 -10.67 -2.76 -0.84
N PRO A 179 -10.94 -3.77 -1.70
CA PRO A 179 -9.92 -4.69 -2.21
C PRO A 179 -9.12 -4.10 -3.38
N THR A 180 -7.93 -4.64 -3.61
CA THR A 180 -7.23 -4.62 -4.92
C THR A 180 -6.66 -6.00 -5.22
N PHE A 181 -6.20 -6.18 -6.46
CA PHE A 181 -5.49 -7.39 -6.89
C PHE A 181 -4.05 -7.40 -6.40
N GLY A 182 -3.59 -8.53 -5.88
CA GLY A 182 -2.18 -8.86 -5.87
C GLY A 182 -1.74 -9.69 -7.07
N ASN A 183 -0.43 -9.94 -7.19
CA ASN A 183 0.13 -10.63 -8.34
C ASN A 183 -0.04 -12.17 -8.29
N ASN A 184 -0.27 -12.73 -7.09
CA ASN A 184 -0.70 -14.11 -6.92
C ASN A 184 -2.21 -14.29 -7.12
N ASP A 185 -3.03 -13.23 -7.12
CA ASP A 185 -4.47 -13.33 -7.43
C ASP A 185 -4.77 -13.60 -8.91
N ILE A 186 -3.75 -13.54 -9.78
CA ILE A 186 -3.83 -13.67 -11.24
C ILE A 186 -3.22 -14.99 -11.72
N TYR A 187 -3.81 -15.57 -12.78
CA TYR A 187 -3.28 -16.74 -13.49
C TYR A 187 -3.25 -16.51 -15.02
N PRO A 188 -2.12 -16.78 -15.72
CA PRO A 188 -0.83 -17.20 -15.19
C PRO A 188 -0.21 -16.19 -14.21
N HIS A 189 0.70 -16.63 -13.34
CA HIS A 189 1.33 -15.78 -12.33
C HIS A 189 1.94 -14.52 -12.97
N ASN A 190 1.72 -13.37 -12.36
CA ASN A 190 2.11 -12.03 -12.81
C ASN A 190 1.49 -11.53 -14.14
N ILE A 191 0.84 -12.38 -14.96
CA ILE A 191 0.39 -12.01 -16.30
C ILE A 191 -1.10 -11.63 -16.30
N LEU A 192 -1.39 -10.33 -16.15
CA LEU A 192 -2.72 -9.77 -16.39
C LEU A 192 -2.74 -9.04 -17.74
N LEU A 193 -3.48 -9.60 -18.70
CA LEU A 193 -3.72 -8.96 -20.00
C LEU A 193 -4.66 -7.74 -19.87
N PRO A 194 -4.67 -6.83 -20.86
CA PRO A 194 -5.63 -5.73 -20.93
C PRO A 194 -7.09 -6.20 -20.77
N GLY A 195 -7.92 -5.38 -20.13
CA GLY A 195 -9.36 -5.61 -20.03
C GLY A 195 -10.12 -5.11 -21.28
N PRO A 196 -11.40 -5.50 -21.43
CA PRO A 196 -12.14 -6.43 -20.59
C PRO A 196 -11.75 -7.90 -20.85
N ASN A 197 -11.62 -8.69 -19.78
CA ASN A 197 -11.24 -10.10 -19.86
C ASN A 197 -12.00 -10.95 -18.82
N ASP A 198 -11.87 -12.28 -18.93
CA ASP A 198 -12.63 -13.22 -18.10
C ASP A 198 -12.21 -13.21 -16.62
N ILE A 199 -10.96 -12.84 -16.32
CA ILE A 199 -10.47 -12.69 -14.94
C ILE A 199 -11.19 -11.50 -14.29
N LEU A 200 -11.11 -10.31 -14.90
CA LEU A 200 -11.78 -9.10 -14.39
C LEU A 200 -13.29 -9.30 -14.27
N ARG A 201 -13.94 -9.96 -15.24
CA ARG A 201 -15.37 -10.28 -15.16
C ARG A 201 -15.70 -11.22 -13.99
N THR A 202 -14.86 -12.21 -13.73
CA THR A 202 -15.05 -13.16 -12.61
C THR A 202 -14.88 -12.47 -11.27
N TYR A 203 -13.85 -11.63 -11.12
CA TYR A 203 -13.65 -10.81 -9.92
C TYR A 203 -14.75 -9.76 -9.73
N GLY A 204 -15.37 -9.27 -10.81
CA GLY A 204 -16.53 -8.38 -10.73
C GLY A 204 -17.73 -9.04 -10.04
N GLY A 205 -17.85 -10.38 -10.17
CA GLY A 205 -18.78 -11.20 -9.40
C GLY A 205 -18.34 -11.45 -7.96
N ILE A 206 -17.06 -11.78 -7.74
CA ILE A 206 -16.51 -12.07 -6.39
C ILE A 206 -16.56 -10.81 -5.49
N TRP A 207 -16.20 -9.65 -6.03
CA TRP A 207 -16.18 -8.37 -5.30
C TRP A 207 -17.46 -7.54 -5.50
N ALA A 208 -18.56 -8.14 -5.96
CA ALA A 208 -19.83 -7.45 -6.23
C ALA A 208 -20.42 -6.71 -5.01
N ARG A 209 -20.04 -7.13 -3.78
CA ARG A 209 -20.39 -6.49 -2.50
C ARG A 209 -19.49 -5.31 -2.12
N PHE A 210 -18.27 -5.24 -2.66
CA PHE A 210 -17.28 -4.21 -2.34
C PHE A 210 -17.24 -3.09 -3.39
N ILE A 211 -17.47 -3.43 -4.67
CA ILE A 211 -17.44 -2.49 -5.78
C ILE A 211 -18.79 -1.77 -5.91
N PRO A 212 -18.86 -0.44 -5.74
CA PRO A 212 -20.08 0.33 -5.95
C PRO A 212 -20.61 0.16 -7.37
N GLU A 213 -21.93 0.11 -7.55
CA GLU A 213 -22.54 -0.16 -8.87
C GLU A 213 -22.03 0.79 -9.97
N ALA A 214 -21.92 2.09 -9.65
CA ALA A 214 -21.40 3.13 -10.55
C ALA A 214 -19.94 2.90 -11.00
N GLN A 215 -19.18 2.03 -10.33
CA GLN A 215 -17.81 1.69 -10.66
C GLN A 215 -17.65 0.37 -11.42
N ARG A 216 -18.69 -0.50 -11.45
CA ARG A 216 -18.58 -1.86 -12.01
C ARG A 216 -18.11 -1.89 -13.47
N HIS A 217 -18.53 -0.93 -14.29
CA HIS A 217 -18.06 -0.82 -15.67
C HIS A 217 -16.58 -0.44 -15.78
N SER A 218 -16.09 0.47 -14.91
CA SER A 218 -14.67 0.82 -14.82
C SER A 218 -13.83 -0.39 -14.37
N PHE A 219 -14.37 -1.16 -13.43
CA PHE A 219 -13.74 -2.37 -12.93
C PHE A 219 -13.67 -3.48 -14.00
N GLU A 220 -14.74 -3.75 -14.73
CA GLU A 220 -14.70 -4.75 -15.82
C GLU A 220 -13.77 -4.32 -16.97
N PHE A 221 -13.60 -3.02 -17.18
CA PHE A 221 -12.70 -2.48 -18.21
C PHE A 221 -11.21 -2.59 -17.85
N GLY A 222 -10.82 -2.42 -16.58
CA GLY A 222 -9.40 -2.37 -16.20
C GLY A 222 -9.04 -2.80 -14.78
N GLY A 223 -9.98 -3.31 -14.00
CA GLY A 223 -9.75 -3.78 -12.63
C GLY A 223 -9.55 -2.68 -11.58
N TRP A 224 -9.72 -1.40 -11.97
CA TRP A 224 -9.57 -0.24 -11.08
C TRP A 224 -10.93 0.39 -10.74
N PHE A 225 -11.05 0.90 -9.52
CA PHE A 225 -12.26 1.56 -9.00
C PHE A 225 -11.95 2.43 -7.78
N TYR A 226 -12.95 3.17 -7.28
CA TYR A 226 -12.85 3.83 -5.97
C TYR A 226 -14.11 3.64 -5.12
N VAL A 227 -13.97 3.82 -3.81
CA VAL A 227 -15.08 3.82 -2.84
C VAL A 227 -15.02 5.12 -2.03
N GLU A 228 -16.13 5.86 -1.96
CA GLU A 228 -16.27 7.01 -1.04
C GLU A 228 -16.47 6.53 0.40
N VAL A 229 -15.39 6.07 1.03
CA VAL A 229 -15.38 5.55 2.42
C VAL A 229 -15.86 6.58 3.45
N ILE A 230 -15.71 7.88 3.16
CA ILE A 230 -16.42 8.96 3.86
C ILE A 230 -17.16 9.77 2.79
N PRO A 231 -18.48 9.57 2.61
CA PRO A 231 -19.27 10.17 1.52
C PRO A 231 -19.04 11.67 1.36
N GLY A 232 -18.69 12.12 0.15
CA GLY A 232 -18.43 13.52 -0.14
C GLY A 232 -17.21 14.14 0.55
N ARG A 233 -16.36 13.36 1.22
CA ARG A 233 -15.13 13.81 1.91
C ARG A 233 -13.87 13.07 1.46
N LEU A 234 -13.87 11.74 1.56
CA LEU A 234 -12.71 10.88 1.32
C LEU A 234 -13.10 9.68 0.46
N ALA A 235 -12.30 9.38 -0.54
CA ALA A 235 -12.37 8.13 -1.29
C ALA A 235 -11.05 7.37 -1.23
N VAL A 236 -11.13 6.04 -1.29
CA VAL A 236 -9.99 5.14 -1.49
C VAL A 236 -10.02 4.62 -2.92
N PHE A 237 -8.90 4.74 -3.63
CA PHE A 237 -8.73 4.33 -5.02
C PHE A 237 -7.98 3.01 -5.09
N SER A 238 -8.68 1.95 -5.49
CA SER A 238 -8.08 0.66 -5.84
C SER A 238 -7.43 0.78 -7.23
N LEU A 239 -6.10 0.90 -7.23
CA LEU A 239 -5.27 0.87 -8.42
C LEU A 239 -4.94 -0.58 -8.75
N ASN A 240 -5.25 -1.00 -9.97
CA ASN A 240 -4.74 -2.25 -10.52
C ASN A 240 -3.25 -2.10 -10.90
N THR A 241 -2.34 -2.37 -9.95
CA THR A 241 -0.90 -2.24 -10.14
C THR A 241 -0.28 -3.30 -11.04
N MET A 242 -1.03 -4.35 -11.41
CA MET A 242 -0.59 -5.32 -12.41
C MET A 242 -0.36 -4.69 -13.79
N TYR A 243 -0.95 -3.53 -14.05
CA TYR A 243 -0.70 -2.74 -15.26
C TYR A 243 0.45 -1.73 -15.13
N PHE A 244 1.17 -1.76 -14.02
CA PHE A 244 2.43 -1.02 -13.82
C PHE A 244 3.61 -1.95 -13.53
N PHE A 245 3.33 -3.21 -13.16
CA PHE A 245 4.32 -4.19 -12.71
C PHE A 245 5.24 -4.65 -13.85
N ASP A 246 6.53 -4.41 -13.71
CA ASP A 246 7.56 -4.73 -14.72
C ASP A 246 7.59 -6.23 -15.07
N ARG A 247 7.21 -7.10 -14.13
CA ARG A 247 7.16 -8.55 -14.33
C ARG A 247 5.90 -9.06 -15.04
N ASN A 248 4.94 -8.19 -15.39
CA ASN A 248 3.80 -8.55 -16.21
C ASN A 248 4.18 -8.54 -17.70
N ALA A 249 4.56 -9.71 -18.23
CA ALA A 249 4.90 -9.88 -19.65
C ALA A 249 3.71 -9.68 -20.62
N GLY A 250 2.48 -9.48 -20.11
CA GLY A 250 1.28 -9.22 -20.89
C GLY A 250 1.00 -7.75 -21.18
N ILE A 251 1.86 -6.84 -20.69
CA ILE A 251 1.81 -5.39 -20.92
C ILE A 251 3.23 -4.84 -21.14
N ASP A 252 3.28 -3.61 -21.64
CA ASP A 252 4.53 -2.86 -21.83
C ASP A 252 4.53 -1.62 -20.91
N ASP A 253 4.22 -0.44 -21.43
CA ASP A 253 4.40 0.84 -20.74
C ASP A 253 3.10 1.58 -20.37
N CYS A 254 3.24 2.76 -19.75
CA CYS A 254 2.11 3.60 -19.37
C CYS A 254 1.88 4.81 -20.29
N VAL A 255 2.56 4.90 -21.43
CA VAL A 255 2.63 6.09 -22.30
C VAL A 255 2.03 5.87 -23.69
N HIS A 256 1.98 4.64 -24.20
CA HIS A 256 1.28 4.31 -25.44
C HIS A 256 -0.25 4.16 -25.21
N PRO A 257 -1.13 4.81 -26.00
CA PRO A 257 -2.59 4.75 -25.80
C PRO A 257 -3.26 3.38 -25.96
N ALA A 258 -2.53 2.36 -26.43
CA ALA A 258 -3.01 0.99 -26.51
C ALA A 258 -2.80 0.21 -25.20
N GLU A 259 -1.83 0.62 -24.37
CA GLU A 259 -1.48 -0.08 -23.14
C GLU A 259 -2.48 0.25 -22.02
N PRO A 260 -2.83 -0.74 -21.17
CA PRO A 260 -3.80 -0.55 -20.11
C PRO A 260 -3.29 0.39 -19.02
N GLY A 261 -1.97 0.48 -18.83
CA GLY A 261 -1.32 1.45 -17.95
C GLY A 261 -1.62 2.89 -18.35
N TYR A 262 -1.62 3.21 -19.66
CA TYR A 262 -2.05 4.53 -20.15
C TYR A 262 -3.52 4.80 -19.82
N GLY A 263 -4.40 3.83 -20.10
CA GLY A 263 -5.85 3.93 -19.84
C GLY A 263 -6.16 4.15 -18.35
N HIS A 264 -5.39 3.51 -17.47
CA HIS A 264 -5.47 3.67 -16.01
C HIS A 264 -5.16 5.11 -15.59
N PHE A 265 -4.06 5.70 -16.11
CA PHE A 265 -3.72 7.09 -15.79
C PHE A 265 -4.71 8.12 -16.35
N GLU A 266 -5.32 7.89 -17.52
CA GLU A 266 -6.42 8.73 -18.03
C GLU A 266 -7.69 8.63 -17.16
N TRP A 267 -8.02 7.43 -16.67
CA TRP A 267 -9.10 7.27 -15.69
C TRP A 267 -8.78 8.02 -14.39
N LEU A 268 -7.60 7.81 -13.83
CA LEU A 268 -7.15 8.41 -12.57
C LEU A 268 -7.13 9.95 -12.65
N LEU A 269 -6.68 10.51 -13.79
CA LEU A 269 -6.76 11.93 -14.12
C LEU A 269 -8.20 12.45 -13.98
N VAL A 270 -9.15 11.82 -14.68
CA VAL A 270 -10.56 12.24 -14.69
C VAL A 270 -11.19 12.16 -13.29
N GLN A 271 -10.92 11.10 -12.52
CA GLN A 271 -11.48 10.97 -11.19
C GLN A 271 -10.86 11.95 -10.19
N LEU A 272 -9.53 12.15 -10.19
CA LEU A 272 -8.88 13.07 -9.26
C LEU A 272 -9.24 14.53 -9.54
N ASP A 273 -9.45 14.92 -10.81
CA ASP A 273 -10.01 16.24 -11.15
C ASP A 273 -11.46 16.39 -10.65
N ALA A 274 -12.29 15.35 -10.76
CA ALA A 274 -13.65 15.38 -10.21
C ALA A 274 -13.65 15.51 -8.67
N LEU A 275 -12.74 14.82 -7.97
CA LEU A 275 -12.55 14.97 -6.52
C LEU A 275 -12.06 16.37 -6.15
N ARG A 276 -11.09 16.92 -6.88
CA ARG A 276 -10.61 18.31 -6.70
C ARG A 276 -11.75 19.31 -6.82
N ALA A 277 -12.57 19.19 -7.87
CA ALA A 277 -13.72 20.06 -8.10
C ALA A 277 -14.78 19.96 -6.98
N ARG A 278 -14.92 18.79 -6.36
CA ARG A 278 -15.81 18.52 -5.20
C ARG A 278 -15.18 18.90 -3.85
N GLY A 279 -13.90 19.30 -3.81
CA GLY A 279 -13.17 19.57 -2.57
C GLY A 279 -12.77 18.32 -1.76
N MET A 280 -12.94 17.13 -2.34
CA MET A 280 -12.67 15.83 -1.71
C MET A 280 -11.17 15.50 -1.63
N LYS A 281 -10.88 14.37 -0.98
CA LYS A 281 -9.55 13.79 -0.81
C LYS A 281 -9.50 12.33 -1.25
N ALA A 282 -8.30 11.87 -1.58
CA ALA A 282 -8.03 10.52 -2.06
C ALA A 282 -6.93 9.83 -1.23
N ILE A 283 -7.15 8.58 -0.83
CA ILE A 283 -6.08 7.62 -0.56
C ILE A 283 -5.90 6.80 -1.82
N LEU A 284 -4.66 6.58 -2.26
CA LEU A 284 -4.36 5.62 -3.33
C LEU A 284 -3.92 4.30 -2.69
N MET A 285 -4.38 3.16 -3.22
CA MET A 285 -3.91 1.83 -2.79
C MET A 285 -3.64 0.94 -3.99
N GLY A 286 -2.71 0.00 -3.81
CA GLY A 286 -2.39 -1.05 -4.78
C GLY A 286 -1.67 -2.19 -4.08
N HIS A 287 -1.30 -3.24 -4.80
CA HIS A 287 -0.51 -4.32 -4.20
C HIS A 287 0.98 -4.05 -4.36
N VAL A 288 1.49 -4.19 -5.59
CA VAL A 288 2.90 -3.95 -5.94
C VAL A 288 3.25 -2.47 -5.74
N PRO A 289 4.18 -2.10 -4.83
CA PRO A 289 4.57 -0.72 -4.62
C PRO A 289 5.48 -0.19 -5.74
N PRO A 290 5.50 1.14 -5.97
CA PRO A 290 6.43 1.82 -6.89
C PRO A 290 7.87 1.89 -6.33
N ALA A 291 8.45 0.73 -6.01
CA ALA A 291 9.85 0.59 -5.60
C ALA A 291 10.79 0.74 -6.80
N ARG A 292 11.85 1.54 -6.60
CA ARG A 292 12.83 1.93 -7.61
C ARG A 292 14.16 2.28 -6.93
N THR A 293 14.96 1.26 -6.68
CA THR A 293 16.38 1.35 -6.28
C THR A 293 17.25 0.70 -7.37
N VAL A 294 18.58 0.73 -7.22
CA VAL A 294 19.51 0.19 -8.24
C VAL A 294 19.36 -1.33 -8.42
N GLY A 295 19.18 -2.07 -7.33
CA GLY A 295 18.98 -3.52 -7.32
C GLY A 295 17.51 -3.96 -7.24
N LYS A 296 16.54 -3.04 -7.24
CA LYS A 296 15.11 -3.39 -7.23
C LYS A 296 14.22 -2.34 -7.90
N GLN A 297 13.72 -2.69 -9.08
CA GLN A 297 12.67 -1.96 -9.78
C GLN A 297 11.45 -2.87 -9.94
N LEU A 298 10.31 -2.46 -9.38
CA LEU A 298 9.06 -3.22 -9.48
C LEU A 298 8.13 -2.68 -10.57
N TRP A 299 8.16 -1.38 -10.84
CA TRP A 299 7.30 -0.79 -11.87
C TRP A 299 8.10 -0.48 -13.13
N GLU A 300 7.46 -0.62 -14.29
CA GLU A 300 7.99 -0.08 -15.54
C GLU A 300 8.27 1.43 -15.36
N GLU A 301 9.38 1.91 -15.91
CA GLU A 301 9.90 3.25 -15.67
C GLU A 301 8.88 4.34 -16.05
N THR A 302 8.25 4.29 -17.23
CA THR A 302 7.26 5.31 -17.61
C THR A 302 6.01 5.29 -16.72
N CYS A 303 5.64 4.12 -16.17
CA CYS A 303 4.58 3.99 -15.18
C CYS A 303 4.95 4.67 -13.85
N TRP A 304 6.16 4.44 -13.35
CA TRP A 304 6.69 5.14 -12.16
C TRP A 304 6.73 6.65 -12.38
N GLN A 305 7.25 7.09 -13.52
CA GLN A 305 7.36 8.49 -13.95
C GLN A 305 5.99 9.19 -14.01
N LYS A 306 4.98 8.56 -14.62
CA LYS A 306 3.61 9.08 -14.62
C LYS A 306 3.01 9.12 -13.21
N TYR A 307 3.22 8.12 -12.38
CA TYR A 307 2.69 8.08 -11.02
C TYR A 307 3.23 9.21 -10.15
N THR A 308 4.56 9.38 -10.12
CA THR A 308 5.23 10.45 -9.37
C THR A 308 4.79 11.83 -9.87
N LEU A 309 4.56 11.99 -11.19
CA LEU A 309 3.98 13.21 -11.76
C LEU A 309 2.51 13.42 -11.34
N TRP A 310 1.66 12.39 -11.35
CA TRP A 310 0.26 12.51 -10.91
C TRP A 310 0.21 12.93 -9.44
N LEU A 311 0.99 12.30 -8.56
CA LEU A 311 1.08 12.69 -7.16
C LEU A 311 1.57 14.15 -6.98
N GLN A 312 2.60 14.58 -7.73
CA GLN A 312 3.03 15.99 -7.73
C GLN A 312 1.90 16.94 -8.13
N ARG A 313 1.11 16.60 -9.16
CA ARG A 313 -0.01 17.42 -9.63
C ARG A 313 -1.21 17.37 -8.69
N TYR A 314 -1.43 16.29 -7.96
CA TYR A 314 -2.56 16.09 -7.03
C TYR A 314 -2.18 16.17 -5.55
N ARG A 315 -1.07 16.83 -5.21
CA ARG A 315 -0.61 17.12 -3.83
C ARG A 315 -1.63 17.84 -2.93
N ASP A 316 -2.70 18.37 -3.50
CA ASP A 316 -3.85 19.02 -2.84
C ASP A 316 -5.04 18.07 -2.58
N VAL A 317 -5.06 16.91 -3.23
CA VAL A 317 -6.13 15.90 -3.19
C VAL A 317 -5.67 14.61 -2.50
N VAL A 318 -4.49 14.08 -2.86
CA VAL A 318 -3.98 12.82 -2.31
C VAL A 318 -3.45 13.03 -0.89
N VAL A 319 -3.82 12.12 0.03
CA VAL A 319 -3.45 12.20 1.46
C VAL A 319 -2.44 11.13 1.90
N GLY A 320 -2.28 10.08 1.10
CA GLY A 320 -1.34 8.99 1.33
C GLY A 320 -1.50 7.88 0.28
N SER A 321 -0.50 7.01 0.19
CA SER A 321 -0.48 5.85 -0.72
C SER A 321 -0.12 4.59 0.06
N LEU A 322 -0.88 3.49 -0.10
CA LEU A 322 -0.81 2.28 0.73
C LEU A 322 -0.62 1.00 -0.11
N TYR A 323 0.39 0.18 0.22
CA TYR A 323 0.76 -1.02 -0.55
C TYR A 323 1.19 -2.21 0.33
N GLY A 324 1.33 -3.39 -0.28
CA GLY A 324 1.77 -4.65 0.35
C GLY A 324 2.95 -5.27 -0.41
N HIS A 325 2.83 -6.54 -0.82
CA HIS A 325 3.72 -7.29 -1.75
C HIS A 325 5.12 -7.62 -1.24
N MET A 326 5.75 -6.73 -0.48
CA MET A 326 7.15 -6.85 -0.08
C MET A 326 7.37 -7.67 1.19
N ASN A 327 6.29 -8.01 1.91
CA ASN A 327 6.28 -8.70 3.20
C ASN A 327 7.06 -8.03 4.36
N ILE A 328 7.74 -6.90 4.12
CA ILE A 328 8.50 -6.11 5.11
C ILE A 328 7.88 -4.72 5.37
N ASP A 329 7.91 -4.28 6.63
CA ASP A 329 7.47 -2.93 7.02
C ASP A 329 8.48 -1.86 6.55
N HIS A 330 8.08 -1.00 5.63
CA HIS A 330 8.89 0.14 5.22
C HIS A 330 8.05 1.22 4.53
N PHE A 331 8.72 2.27 4.07
CA PHE A 331 8.12 3.35 3.29
C PHE A 331 9.06 3.77 2.18
N LEU A 332 8.52 4.47 1.17
CA LEU A 332 9.29 5.03 0.06
C LEU A 332 9.07 6.53 -0.04
N LEU A 333 10.08 7.22 -0.54
CA LEU A 333 10.07 8.64 -0.84
C LEU A 333 10.35 8.82 -2.33
N GLN A 334 9.31 8.93 -3.15
CA GLN A 334 9.51 9.26 -4.58
C GLN A 334 9.87 10.75 -4.70
N ASP A 335 11.00 11.03 -5.35
CA ASP A 335 11.47 12.39 -5.58
C ASP A 335 10.91 12.94 -6.90
N THR A 336 10.27 14.11 -6.86
CA THR A 336 9.72 14.72 -8.07
C THR A 336 10.75 15.40 -8.97
N ASP A 337 12.00 15.53 -8.51
CA ASP A 337 13.10 16.02 -9.35
C ASP A 337 13.67 14.90 -10.25
N ASP A 338 13.36 13.63 -9.96
CA ASP A 338 13.65 12.46 -10.81
C ASP A 338 12.65 12.30 -11.96
N ILE A 339 11.68 13.22 -12.10
CA ILE A 339 10.67 13.17 -13.17
C ILE A 339 11.29 13.59 -14.51
N ASP A 340 11.52 12.62 -15.40
CA ASP A 340 11.89 12.91 -16.78
C ASP A 340 10.66 13.19 -17.66
N MET A 341 10.34 14.48 -17.75
CA MET A 341 9.30 15.00 -18.65
C MET A 341 9.63 14.85 -20.16
N ALA A 342 10.84 14.44 -20.55
CA ALA A 342 11.16 14.03 -21.90
C ALA A 342 10.72 12.58 -22.13
N LEU A 343 11.06 11.63 -21.26
CA LEU A 343 10.63 10.23 -21.35
C LEU A 343 9.09 10.11 -21.44
N ILE A 344 8.37 10.79 -20.54
CA ILE A 344 6.90 10.86 -20.51
C ILE A 344 6.28 11.36 -21.84
N ARG A 345 7.01 12.18 -22.62
CA ARG A 345 6.54 12.75 -23.90
C ARG A 345 7.06 12.00 -25.13
N ALA A 346 8.31 11.58 -25.12
CA ALA A 346 9.00 11.00 -26.26
C ALA A 346 8.33 9.70 -26.74
N ALA A 347 7.91 8.86 -25.79
CA ALA A 347 7.17 7.64 -26.05
C ALA A 347 5.75 7.86 -26.63
N THR A 348 5.24 9.11 -26.63
CA THR A 348 4.02 9.43 -27.41
C THR A 348 4.33 9.81 -28.86
N THR A 349 5.54 10.29 -29.15
CA THR A 349 5.96 10.74 -30.50
C THR A 349 6.52 9.64 -31.39
N SER A 350 7.11 8.59 -30.82
CA SER A 350 7.56 7.36 -31.51
C SER A 350 6.47 6.69 -32.34
N SER A 351 5.20 6.82 -31.90
CA SER A 351 4.01 6.33 -32.59
C SER A 351 3.78 6.88 -34.02
N SER A 352 4.53 7.90 -34.44
CA SER A 352 4.35 8.58 -35.73
C SER A 352 5.36 8.20 -36.83
N SER A 353 6.42 7.45 -36.52
CA SER A 353 7.44 7.07 -37.52
C SER A 353 8.23 5.79 -37.19
N ALA A 354 7.54 4.66 -37.02
CA ALA A 354 8.18 3.35 -36.94
C ALA A 354 8.62 2.84 -38.33
N SER A 355 9.78 3.29 -38.80
CA SER A 355 10.62 2.45 -39.67
C SER A 355 11.55 1.64 -38.76
N ALA A 356 11.49 0.31 -38.85
CA ALA A 356 12.42 -0.56 -38.16
C ALA A 356 13.84 -0.30 -38.70
N ASP A 357 14.71 0.26 -37.86
CA ASP A 357 16.19 0.29 -37.94
C ASP A 357 16.73 1.22 -36.83
N ASP A 358 16.51 0.88 -35.55
CA ASP A 358 17.26 1.49 -34.42
C ASP A 358 17.29 0.57 -33.18
N GLU A 359 18.07 -0.52 -33.24
CA GLU A 359 18.29 -1.45 -32.11
C GLU A 359 19.25 -0.84 -31.05
N GLN A 360 18.87 0.27 -30.41
CA GLN A 360 19.73 0.87 -29.37
C GLN A 360 18.98 1.52 -28.19
N ALA A 361 17.79 1.03 -27.86
CA ALA A 361 17.06 1.37 -26.63
C ALA A 361 16.38 0.15 -25.95
N SER A 362 16.89 -1.05 -26.21
CA SER A 362 16.55 -2.22 -25.40
C SER A 362 17.28 -2.11 -24.06
N THR A 363 16.68 -1.46 -23.07
CA THR A 363 16.96 -1.83 -21.67
C THR A 363 16.63 -3.30 -21.54
N THR A 364 17.65 -4.14 -21.37
CA THR A 364 17.48 -5.57 -21.17
C THR A 364 16.47 -5.76 -20.05
N ARG A 365 15.31 -6.34 -20.35
CA ARG A 365 14.32 -6.77 -19.36
C ARG A 365 14.92 -7.98 -18.66
N GLU A 366 15.89 -7.73 -17.78
CA GLU A 366 16.57 -8.76 -17.03
C GLU A 366 15.51 -9.50 -16.23
N THR A 367 15.36 -10.79 -16.53
CA THR A 367 14.44 -11.67 -15.82
C THR A 367 14.97 -11.92 -14.42
N MET A 368 14.82 -10.93 -13.55
CA MET A 368 15.08 -11.05 -12.13
C MET A 368 14.13 -12.11 -11.57
N GLY A 369 14.69 -13.17 -10.99
CA GLY A 369 13.98 -14.37 -10.60
C GLY A 369 13.00 -14.17 -9.43
N GLU A 370 12.32 -15.25 -9.08
CA GLU A 370 11.39 -15.34 -7.95
C GLU A 370 12.12 -15.15 -6.60
N ASP A 371 13.45 -15.25 -6.58
CA ASP A 371 14.35 -15.07 -5.43
C ASP A 371 14.30 -13.67 -4.78
N ASP A 372 13.63 -12.71 -5.42
CA ASP A 372 13.64 -11.29 -5.01
C ASP A 372 12.74 -10.96 -3.81
N PHE A 373 11.94 -11.91 -3.32
CA PHE A 373 11.18 -11.78 -2.06
C PHE A 373 11.85 -12.47 -0.87
N SER A 374 13.00 -13.11 -1.09
CA SER A 374 13.80 -13.71 -0.02
C SER A 374 14.27 -12.68 1.01
N ILE A 375 14.45 -13.10 2.26
CA ILE A 375 14.90 -12.24 3.37
C ILE A 375 16.23 -11.53 3.05
N GLN A 376 17.11 -12.14 2.26
CA GLN A 376 18.41 -11.56 1.86
C GLN A 376 18.27 -10.50 0.76
N SER A 377 17.35 -10.67 -0.19
CA SER A 377 17.00 -9.58 -1.12
C SER A 377 16.38 -8.41 -0.34
N GLY A 378 15.46 -8.68 0.58
CA GLY A 378 14.84 -7.66 1.44
C GLY A 378 15.86 -6.81 2.21
N ALA A 379 16.88 -7.44 2.81
CA ALA A 379 17.93 -6.71 3.53
C ALA A 379 18.82 -5.86 2.60
N SER A 380 19.23 -6.40 1.44
CA SER A 380 20.02 -5.66 0.44
C SER A 380 19.27 -4.44 -0.09
N TYR A 381 17.99 -4.61 -0.40
CA TYR A 381 17.07 -3.56 -0.82
C TYR A 381 16.92 -2.43 0.21
N LEU A 382 16.73 -2.76 1.49
CA LEU A 382 16.65 -1.75 2.56
C LEU A 382 17.96 -0.97 2.73
N LYS A 383 19.11 -1.58 2.44
CA LYS A 383 20.41 -0.92 2.46
C LYS A 383 20.57 0.09 1.33
N GLU A 384 20.19 -0.27 0.11
CA GLU A 384 20.14 0.66 -1.02
C GLU A 384 19.21 1.85 -0.72
N LEU A 385 18.01 1.57 -0.19
CA LEU A 385 17.04 2.58 0.21
C LEU A 385 17.60 3.53 1.27
N ARG A 386 18.38 3.01 2.24
CA ARG A 386 19.11 3.82 3.23
C ARG A 386 20.21 4.68 2.59
N ASP A 387 20.93 4.18 1.59
CA ASP A 387 21.96 4.95 0.88
C ASP A 387 21.35 6.04 -0.01
N ASP A 388 20.16 5.82 -0.57
CA ASP A 388 19.37 6.88 -1.19
C ASP A 388 18.88 7.92 -0.17
N TRP A 389 18.46 7.47 1.02
CA TRP A 389 18.09 8.38 2.11
C TRP A 389 19.27 9.16 2.69
N ALA A 390 20.50 8.68 2.56
CA ALA A 390 21.70 9.41 2.97
C ALA A 390 21.90 10.69 2.15
N LYS A 391 21.44 10.68 0.89
CA LYS A 391 21.50 11.81 -0.07
C LYS A 391 20.42 12.87 0.17
N LEU A 392 19.50 12.65 1.12
CA LEU A 392 18.41 13.60 1.42
C LEU A 392 18.94 14.91 2.03
N PRO A 393 18.27 16.05 1.80
CA PRO A 393 18.69 17.34 2.33
C PRO A 393 18.50 17.46 3.85
N SER A 394 19.32 18.30 4.49
CA SER A 394 19.31 18.48 5.94
C SER A 394 17.94 18.96 6.47
N PRO A 395 17.51 18.55 7.69
CA PRO A 395 16.28 19.06 8.30
C PRO A 395 16.23 20.59 8.46
N VAL A 396 17.40 21.26 8.50
CA VAL A 396 17.50 22.72 8.55
C VAL A 396 17.23 23.33 7.18
N ALA A 397 17.76 22.74 6.09
CA ALA A 397 17.42 23.10 4.72
C ALA A 397 15.91 22.97 4.45
N LEU A 398 15.27 21.91 4.96
CA LEU A 398 13.81 21.70 4.87
C LEU A 398 12.98 22.73 5.65
N GLU A 399 13.48 23.27 6.76
CA GLU A 399 12.79 24.32 7.52
C GLU A 399 12.95 25.71 6.90
N GLN A 400 14.14 26.03 6.41
CA GLN A 400 14.46 27.36 5.87
C GLN A 400 14.14 27.48 4.37
N GLY A 401 14.06 26.37 3.65
CA GLY A 401 13.93 26.34 2.19
C GLY A 401 15.15 26.93 1.49
N VAL A 402 16.33 26.65 2.05
CA VAL A 402 17.64 27.15 1.60
C VAL A 402 18.49 25.97 1.15
N ASP A 403 19.31 26.22 0.14
CA ASP A 403 20.21 25.25 -0.49
C ASP A 403 21.51 25.14 0.32
N GLU A 404 21.86 23.94 0.82
CA GLU A 404 23.12 23.68 1.54
C GLU A 404 24.11 22.94 0.63
N GLY A 405 24.70 23.68 -0.33
CA GLY A 405 25.81 23.21 -1.16
C GLY A 405 27.18 23.54 -0.56
N ILE A 406 28.10 22.57 -0.61
CA ILE A 406 29.47 22.63 -0.05
C ILE A 406 30.30 23.76 -0.71
N GLU A 407 31.06 24.51 0.10
CA GLU A 407 31.89 25.61 -0.39
C GLU A 407 33.17 25.13 -1.13
N SER A 408 33.39 25.61 -2.36
CA SER A 408 34.55 26.48 -2.68
C SER A 408 34.57 26.91 -4.16
N GLY A 409 34.64 28.23 -4.41
CA GLY A 409 34.78 28.75 -5.78
C GLY A 409 34.25 30.17 -5.97
N ARG A 410 35.14 31.14 -6.20
CA ARG A 410 34.75 32.56 -6.38
C ARG A 410 34.04 32.80 -7.73
N GLY A 411 32.73 33.01 -7.66
CA GLY A 411 32.11 34.20 -8.23
C GLY A 411 31.39 34.11 -9.58
N ARG A 412 30.05 34.20 -9.54
CA ARG A 412 29.27 35.23 -10.25
C ARG A 412 27.83 35.29 -9.73
N LYS A 413 27.28 36.51 -9.60
CA LYS A 413 25.89 36.71 -9.18
C LYS A 413 24.91 36.30 -10.29
N GLY A 414 24.17 35.22 -10.07
CA GLY A 414 22.90 34.93 -10.76
C GLY A 414 21.79 34.75 -9.71
N LYS A 415 20.84 35.70 -9.61
CA LYS A 415 19.70 35.57 -8.69
C LYS A 415 18.61 34.67 -9.28
N GLY A 416 18.81 33.35 -9.19
CA GLY A 416 17.70 32.39 -9.15
C GLY A 416 17.03 32.44 -7.76
N LYS A 417 15.73 32.13 -7.68
CA LYS A 417 14.96 32.13 -6.42
C LYS A 417 14.68 30.66 -6.03
N GLY A 418 14.68 30.34 -4.73
CA GLY A 418 14.55 28.96 -4.22
C GLY A 418 13.24 28.23 -4.59
N LYS A 419 13.02 26.98 -4.17
CA LYS A 419 13.53 26.29 -2.96
C LYS A 419 13.52 24.77 -3.16
N PHE A 420 14.45 24.03 -2.55
CA PHE A 420 14.27 22.58 -2.32
C PHE A 420 13.03 22.35 -1.43
N GLY A 421 12.01 21.66 -1.92
CA GLY A 421 10.81 21.19 -1.20
C GLY A 421 9.89 22.22 -0.51
N GLY A 422 10.35 23.45 -0.26
CA GLY A 422 9.65 24.40 0.58
C GLY A 422 9.47 23.93 2.04
N ARG A 423 8.71 24.70 2.83
CA ARG A 423 8.50 24.46 4.28
C ARG A 423 7.75 23.16 4.64
N TRP A 424 7.26 22.45 3.62
CA TRP A 424 6.39 21.27 3.72
C TRP A 424 6.95 20.02 3.00
N ALA A 425 8.18 20.07 2.47
CA ALA A 425 8.80 18.96 1.72
C ALA A 425 8.00 18.50 0.46
N GLU A 426 7.40 19.44 -0.27
CA GLU A 426 6.51 19.22 -1.43
C GLU A 426 7.21 18.62 -2.67
N ARG A 427 8.53 18.40 -2.61
CA ARG A 427 9.34 17.68 -3.61
C ARG A 427 9.20 16.17 -3.50
N TYR A 428 8.79 15.65 -2.34
CA TYR A 428 8.69 14.21 -2.10
C TYR A 428 7.24 13.74 -2.09
N GLN A 429 7.04 12.48 -2.46
CA GLN A 429 5.81 11.74 -2.26
C GLN A 429 6.06 10.65 -1.22
N LEU A 430 5.07 10.36 -0.38
CA LEU A 430 5.16 9.27 0.61
C LEU A 430 4.32 8.09 0.15
N THR A 431 4.95 6.93 0.15
CA THR A 431 4.31 5.63 -0.06
C THR A 431 4.59 4.77 1.15
N LEU A 432 3.55 4.18 1.76
CA LEU A 432 3.67 3.30 2.93
C LEU A 432 3.43 1.85 2.50
N ILE A 433 4.32 0.96 2.93
CA ILE A 433 4.21 -0.47 2.73
C ILE A 433 3.93 -1.10 4.10
N SER A 434 2.92 -1.95 4.17
CA SER A 434 2.59 -2.67 5.40
C SER A 434 3.17 -4.08 5.38
N PRO A 435 3.59 -4.63 6.53
CA PRO A 435 3.96 -6.03 6.63
C PRO A 435 2.71 -6.91 6.50
N SER A 436 2.94 -8.19 6.24
CA SER A 436 1.95 -9.12 5.71
C SER A 436 1.42 -10.12 6.75
N VAL A 437 0.32 -10.78 6.43
CA VAL A 437 -0.22 -11.87 7.26
C VAL A 437 0.48 -13.21 6.97
N VAL A 438 0.99 -13.42 5.75
CA VAL A 438 1.80 -14.59 5.42
C VAL A 438 3.06 -14.69 6.32
N PRO A 439 3.41 -15.88 6.85
CA PRO A 439 4.41 -16.00 7.92
C PRO A 439 5.88 -15.97 7.46
N ASN A 440 6.21 -15.24 6.38
CA ASN A 440 7.62 -14.91 6.04
C ASN A 440 8.30 -14.14 7.19
N TYR A 441 7.51 -13.43 8.00
CA TYR A 441 7.90 -12.90 9.31
C TYR A 441 6.84 -13.28 10.36
N PHE A 442 6.64 -12.49 11.42
CA PHE A 442 5.42 -12.63 12.22
C PHE A 442 4.25 -11.99 11.46
N PRO A 443 3.08 -12.67 11.36
CA PRO A 443 1.88 -12.11 10.73
C PRO A 443 1.53 -10.75 11.32
N GLY A 444 1.34 -9.74 10.49
CA GLY A 444 1.12 -8.36 10.89
C GLY A 444 -0.14 -7.74 10.29
N LEU A 445 -0.67 -6.72 10.97
CA LEU A 445 -1.71 -5.83 10.46
C LEU A 445 -1.57 -4.44 11.06
N ARG A 446 -2.09 -3.41 10.36
CA ARG A 446 -1.85 -2.01 10.72
C ARG A 446 -3.17 -1.25 10.88
N VAL A 447 -3.32 -0.56 12.01
CA VAL A 447 -4.45 0.36 12.24
C VAL A 447 -3.93 1.78 12.18
N PHE A 448 -4.35 2.54 11.16
CA PHE A 448 -4.04 3.95 11.01
C PHE A 448 -5.05 4.82 11.75
N GLU A 449 -4.59 5.95 12.29
CA GLU A 449 -5.46 7.03 12.76
C GLU A 449 -5.28 8.30 11.93
N TYR A 450 -6.37 9.03 11.71
CA TYR A 450 -6.42 10.23 10.86
C TYR A 450 -7.27 11.33 11.48
N ASN A 451 -6.96 12.58 11.14
CA ASN A 451 -7.57 13.74 11.75
C ASN A 451 -9.03 13.96 11.30
N ILE A 452 -9.98 13.78 12.21
CA ILE A 452 -11.42 14.01 11.98
C ILE A 452 -11.92 15.41 12.40
N THR A 453 -11.02 16.36 12.69
CA THR A 453 -11.40 17.72 13.13
C THR A 453 -12.33 18.40 12.11
N GLY A 454 -13.55 18.76 12.52
CA GLY A 454 -14.58 19.34 11.67
C GLY A 454 -15.36 18.33 10.81
N LEU A 455 -15.19 17.03 11.07
CA LEU A 455 -15.91 15.93 10.43
C LEU A 455 -16.71 15.06 11.43
N GLU A 456 -16.76 15.41 12.70
CA GLU A 456 -17.29 14.61 13.83
C GLU A 456 -18.79 14.28 13.74
N GLU A 457 -19.52 15.07 12.95
CA GLU A 457 -20.95 14.93 12.64
C GLU A 457 -21.20 14.55 11.16
N THR A 458 -20.15 14.14 10.43
CA THR A 458 -20.28 13.65 9.05
C THR A 458 -20.91 12.25 9.06
N PRO A 459 -21.94 11.97 8.25
CA PRO A 459 -22.49 10.62 8.13
C PRO A 459 -21.41 9.62 7.69
N THR A 460 -21.34 8.48 8.38
CA THR A 460 -20.53 7.35 7.92
C THR A 460 -21.09 6.76 6.62
N TRP A 461 -20.25 6.04 5.89
CA TRP A 461 -20.69 5.20 4.78
C TRP A 461 -21.81 4.23 5.20
N MET A 462 -22.72 3.94 4.28
CA MET A 462 -23.78 2.94 4.43
C MET A 462 -23.85 2.07 3.17
N ASP A 463 -23.88 0.76 3.34
CA ASP A 463 -24.09 -0.19 2.24
C ASP A 463 -25.46 0.07 1.58
N PRO A 464 -25.52 0.30 0.25
CA PRO A 464 -26.77 0.43 -0.49
C PRO A 464 -27.76 -0.72 -0.26
N ALA A 465 -27.28 -1.95 -0.01
CA ALA A 465 -28.14 -3.10 0.30
C ALA A 465 -28.92 -2.95 1.62
N ARG A 466 -28.49 -2.05 2.52
CA ARG A 466 -29.17 -1.73 3.80
C ARG A 466 -30.25 -0.65 3.63
N THR A 467 -30.37 -0.01 2.47
CA THR A 467 -31.45 0.95 2.19
C THR A 467 -32.68 0.23 1.60
N LYS A 468 -33.87 0.82 1.79
CA LYS A 468 -35.12 0.26 1.26
C LYS A 468 -35.15 0.19 -0.28
N GLU A 469 -34.37 1.04 -0.93
CA GLU A 469 -34.26 1.10 -2.40
C GLU A 469 -33.32 0.00 -2.94
N GLY A 470 -32.26 -0.34 -2.20
CA GLY A 470 -31.38 -1.47 -2.54
C GLY A 470 -32.07 -2.83 -2.52
N GLN A 471 -33.13 -2.98 -1.70
CA GLN A 471 -33.96 -4.18 -1.68
C GLN A 471 -34.83 -4.33 -2.94
N GLN A 472 -35.35 -3.24 -3.50
CA GLN A 472 -36.13 -3.26 -4.75
C GLN A 472 -35.22 -3.46 -5.98
N LEU A 473 -34.06 -2.80 -6.01
CA LEU A 473 -33.08 -2.95 -7.10
C LEU A 473 -32.53 -4.38 -7.21
N ALA A 474 -32.38 -5.10 -6.10
CA ALA A 474 -31.95 -6.50 -6.10
C ALA A 474 -32.96 -7.45 -6.78
N GLU A 475 -34.26 -7.15 -6.70
CA GLU A 475 -35.31 -7.91 -7.37
C GLU A 475 -35.37 -7.59 -8.87
N ASP A 476 -35.35 -6.31 -9.25
CA ASP A 476 -35.38 -5.87 -10.66
C ASP A 476 -34.17 -6.35 -11.49
N VAL A 477 -32.97 -6.38 -10.90
CA VAL A 477 -31.74 -6.82 -11.61
C VAL A 477 -31.81 -8.31 -11.99
N SER A 478 -32.56 -9.12 -11.26
CA SER A 478 -32.80 -10.54 -11.58
C SER A 478 -33.55 -10.71 -12.91
N GLU A 479 -34.59 -9.90 -13.16
CA GLU A 479 -35.36 -9.96 -14.42
C GLU A 479 -34.57 -9.42 -15.62
N VAL A 480 -33.77 -8.36 -15.44
CA VAL A 480 -32.98 -7.77 -16.53
C VAL A 480 -31.88 -8.75 -17.02
N HIS A 481 -31.34 -9.58 -16.13
CA HIS A 481 -30.29 -10.53 -16.48
C HIS A 481 -30.79 -11.74 -17.30
N GLU A 482 -32.07 -12.12 -17.17
CA GLU A 482 -32.75 -13.10 -18.04
C GLU A 482 -32.94 -12.55 -19.47
N LEU A 483 -33.31 -11.27 -19.60
CA LEU A 483 -33.63 -10.64 -20.89
C LEU A 483 -32.42 -10.42 -21.79
N LYS A 484 -31.24 -10.09 -21.23
CA LYS A 484 -30.00 -9.88 -22.01
C LYS A 484 -29.48 -11.14 -22.71
N LYS A 485 -29.90 -12.34 -22.30
CA LYS A 485 -29.49 -13.62 -22.93
C LYS A 485 -30.18 -13.92 -24.27
N ARG A 486 -30.99 -13.00 -24.81
CA ARG A 486 -31.79 -13.20 -26.04
C ARG A 486 -31.54 -12.19 -27.17
N GLN A 487 -30.54 -11.30 -27.04
CA GLN A 487 -30.19 -10.32 -28.08
C GLN A 487 -28.66 -10.23 -28.27
N ASP A 488 -28.05 -11.31 -28.75
CA ASP A 488 -26.72 -11.32 -29.36
C ASP A 488 -26.74 -12.20 -30.62
N SER A 489 -27.36 -11.66 -31.68
CA SER A 489 -27.20 -12.12 -33.05
C SER A 489 -27.46 -10.96 -34.00
N ASP A 490 -26.63 -10.83 -35.03
CA ASP A 490 -26.60 -9.79 -36.06
C ASP A 490 -26.00 -8.43 -35.62
N LEU A 491 -24.79 -8.15 -36.11
CA LEU A 491 -24.57 -7.13 -37.16
C LEU A 491 -23.09 -7.10 -37.60
N GLU A 492 -22.85 -7.46 -38.86
CA GLU A 492 -21.53 -7.38 -39.54
C GLU A 492 -21.64 -6.45 -40.77
N ALA A 493 -20.58 -5.66 -40.99
CA ALA A 493 -20.18 -4.96 -42.22
C ALA A 493 -21.15 -3.98 -42.96
N GLU A 494 -20.64 -2.77 -43.26
CA GLU A 494 -20.49 -2.27 -44.65
C GLU A 494 -19.51 -1.07 -44.74
N LYS A 495 -18.90 -0.85 -45.93
CA LYS A 495 -17.81 0.12 -46.16
C LYS A 495 -18.18 1.27 -47.11
N LYS A 496 -17.81 2.49 -46.69
CA LYS A 496 -17.40 3.67 -47.51
C LYS A 496 -18.40 4.31 -48.50
N LYS A 497 -18.56 5.65 -48.36
CA LYS A 497 -18.56 6.59 -49.51
C LYS A 497 -18.01 7.97 -49.10
N LYS A 498 -17.15 8.57 -49.93
CA LYS A 498 -16.50 9.88 -49.71
C LYS A 498 -17.36 11.05 -50.22
N ARG A 499 -17.37 12.20 -49.53
CA ARG A 499 -17.55 13.54 -50.13
C ARG A 499 -16.54 14.53 -49.53
N LYS A 500 -15.94 15.39 -50.36
CA LYS A 500 -15.07 16.51 -49.95
C LYS A 500 -15.91 17.76 -49.67
N GLY A 501 -15.55 18.57 -48.67
CA GLY A 501 -16.21 19.86 -48.43
C GLY A 501 -15.74 20.69 -47.23
N LYS A 502 -14.63 21.42 -47.39
CA LYS A 502 -14.20 22.64 -46.67
C LYS A 502 -14.33 22.72 -45.12
N GLY A 503 -13.17 22.80 -44.46
CA GLY A 503 -12.88 23.96 -43.61
C GLY A 503 -13.33 23.93 -42.15
N LYS A 504 -12.83 22.98 -41.36
CA LYS A 504 -12.58 23.19 -39.93
C LYS A 504 -11.11 22.87 -39.63
N LYS A 505 -10.54 23.51 -38.61
CA LYS A 505 -9.17 23.26 -38.13
C LYS A 505 -9.00 21.76 -37.87
N PRO A 506 -7.81 21.16 -38.08
CA PRO A 506 -7.56 19.82 -37.57
C PRO A 506 -7.84 19.81 -36.06
N PRO A 507 -8.30 18.68 -35.47
CA PRO A 507 -8.18 18.49 -34.05
C PRO A 507 -6.73 18.77 -33.62
N ALA A 508 -6.54 19.32 -32.42
CA ALA A 508 -5.22 19.30 -31.84
C ALA A 508 -4.73 17.85 -31.76
N ASP A 509 -3.43 17.67 -31.95
CA ASP A 509 -2.71 16.40 -31.80
C ASP A 509 -3.21 15.64 -30.55
N PRO A 510 -3.46 14.31 -30.60
CA PRO A 510 -3.84 13.52 -29.42
C PRO A 510 -2.64 13.29 -28.49
N GLY A 511 -1.92 14.37 -28.16
CA GLY A 511 -0.82 14.37 -27.20
C GLY A 511 -1.34 14.24 -25.77
N LEU A 512 -0.65 13.39 -25.02
CA LEU A 512 -0.81 13.09 -23.59
C LEU A 512 -1.49 14.20 -22.76
N ARG A 513 -2.63 13.88 -22.14
CA ARG A 513 -3.32 14.80 -21.23
C ARG A 513 -2.65 14.80 -19.86
N LEU A 514 -1.72 15.72 -19.67
CA LEU A 514 -1.07 15.91 -18.37
C LEU A 514 -2.03 16.60 -17.37
N PRO A 515 -2.07 16.18 -16.10
CA PRO A 515 -2.87 16.85 -15.09
C PRO A 515 -2.42 18.28 -14.86
N GLU A 516 -3.39 19.19 -14.70
CA GLU A 516 -3.08 20.54 -14.28
C GLU A 516 -2.58 20.54 -12.82
N PRO A 517 -1.50 21.31 -12.51
CA PRO A 517 -1.07 21.49 -11.13
C PRO A 517 -2.15 22.24 -10.32
N PRO A 518 -2.11 22.18 -8.98
CA PRO A 518 -3.04 22.94 -8.16
C PRO A 518 -2.87 24.45 -8.44
N PRO A 519 -3.93 25.26 -8.39
CA PRO A 519 -3.86 26.68 -8.69
C PRO A 519 -2.74 27.40 -7.92
N ARG A 520 -2.12 28.41 -8.54
CA ARG A 520 -0.98 29.12 -7.94
C ARG A 520 -1.40 29.75 -6.59
N GLY A 521 -0.71 29.37 -5.53
CA GLY A 521 -1.00 29.81 -4.16
C GLY A 521 -1.83 28.81 -3.34
N THR A 522 -2.38 27.76 -3.94
CA THR A 522 -3.07 26.68 -3.22
C THR A 522 -2.12 26.00 -2.22
N PRO A 523 -2.45 25.97 -0.92
CA PRO A 523 -1.65 25.27 0.09
C PRO A 523 -1.62 23.76 -0.23
N PRO A 524 -0.60 23.02 0.21
CA PRO A 524 -0.58 21.59 -0.02
C PRO A 524 -1.63 20.88 0.84
N GLY A 525 -1.99 19.68 0.40
CA GLY A 525 -3.02 18.85 1.00
C GLY A 525 -2.59 18.14 2.29
N PRO A 526 -3.46 17.28 2.83
CA PRO A 526 -3.29 16.66 4.15
C PRO A 526 -2.01 15.84 4.33
N ALA A 527 -1.45 15.27 3.25
CA ALA A 527 -0.17 14.54 3.27
C ALA A 527 1.04 15.41 3.68
N TYR A 528 0.98 16.73 3.49
CA TYR A 528 2.11 17.65 3.63
C TYR A 528 1.98 18.64 4.78
N ARG A 529 0.74 18.86 5.22
CA ARG A 529 0.41 19.85 6.24
C ARG A 529 -0.77 19.33 7.07
N PRO A 530 -0.64 19.30 8.41
CA PRO A 530 -1.73 18.92 9.30
C PRO A 530 -3.00 19.74 9.07
N GLN A 531 -4.07 19.02 8.75
CA GLN A 531 -5.45 19.49 8.58
C GLN A 531 -6.39 18.27 8.70
N ALA A 532 -7.69 18.44 8.47
CA ALA A 532 -8.62 17.31 8.38
C ALA A 532 -8.15 16.30 7.31
N LEU A 533 -8.33 15.00 7.61
CA LEU A 533 -7.88 13.86 6.80
C LEU A 533 -6.35 13.69 6.69
N THR A 534 -5.54 14.42 7.47
CA THR A 534 -4.11 14.10 7.65
C THR A 534 -3.97 12.80 8.46
N LEU A 535 -3.15 11.86 8.00
CA LEU A 535 -2.75 10.68 8.78
C LEU A 535 -1.89 11.13 9.97
N LEU A 536 -2.30 10.75 11.18
CA LEU A 536 -1.67 11.17 12.44
C LEU A 536 -0.63 10.16 12.92
N GLY A 537 -0.95 8.86 12.79
CA GLY A 537 -0.08 7.78 13.22
C GLY A 537 -0.68 6.43 12.86
N PHE A 538 0.03 5.36 13.23
CA PHE A 538 -0.52 4.01 13.19
C PHE A 538 0.00 3.16 14.36
N THR A 539 -0.77 2.13 14.68
CA THR A 539 -0.38 1.03 15.56
C THR A 539 -0.13 -0.20 14.69
N GLN A 540 1.08 -0.74 14.77
CA GLN A 540 1.47 -1.99 14.13
C GLN A 540 1.18 -3.14 15.11
N TYR A 541 0.39 -4.11 14.66
CA TYR A 541 0.11 -5.34 15.39
C TYR A 541 0.88 -6.49 14.76
N TYR A 542 1.24 -7.48 15.59
CA TYR A 542 1.88 -8.72 15.16
C TYR A 542 1.38 -9.93 15.97
N ALA A 543 1.39 -11.13 15.36
CA ALA A 543 1.09 -12.39 16.03
C ALA A 543 2.38 -13.19 16.25
N ASN A 544 2.82 -13.33 17.50
CA ASN A 544 4.05 -14.04 17.85
C ASN A 544 3.88 -15.58 17.70
N LEU A 545 3.99 -16.09 16.48
CA LEU A 545 3.79 -17.51 16.18
C LEU A 545 4.72 -18.44 16.96
N THR A 546 5.95 -18.01 17.28
CA THR A 546 6.88 -18.81 18.10
C THR A 546 6.29 -19.09 19.49
N HIS A 547 5.58 -18.12 20.08
CA HIS A 547 4.85 -18.28 21.34
C HIS A 547 3.51 -18.99 21.17
N ILE A 548 2.72 -18.60 20.16
CA ILE A 548 1.35 -19.08 19.97
C ILE A 548 1.34 -20.56 19.54
N ASN A 549 2.18 -20.97 18.59
CA ASN A 549 2.28 -22.38 18.17
C ASN A 549 2.73 -23.29 19.33
N ASN A 550 3.62 -22.78 20.21
CA ASN A 550 4.03 -23.45 21.46
C ASN A 550 4.70 -24.83 21.25
N ASP A 551 5.18 -25.11 20.03
CA ASP A 551 5.70 -26.41 19.62
C ASP A 551 7.20 -26.62 19.90
N LEU A 552 7.98 -25.57 20.18
CA LEU A 552 9.45 -25.62 20.30
C LEU A 552 9.99 -25.61 21.75
N ALA A 553 9.20 -26.04 22.72
CA ALA A 553 9.53 -25.91 24.14
C ALA A 553 10.78 -26.74 24.58
N GLY A 554 11.91 -26.06 24.81
CA GLY A 554 13.08 -26.68 25.46
C GLY A 554 14.41 -25.92 25.34
N ASP A 555 14.55 -24.75 25.98
CA ASP A 555 15.88 -24.12 26.19
C ASP A 555 15.94 -23.17 27.41
N ALA A 556 15.10 -23.40 28.43
CA ALA A 556 14.94 -22.49 29.58
C ALA A 556 15.26 -23.09 30.96
N SER A 557 15.76 -24.33 31.07
CA SER A 557 15.97 -24.97 32.38
C SER A 557 17.04 -26.06 32.47
N SER A 558 18.06 -26.05 31.61
CA SER A 558 19.23 -26.95 31.79
C SER A 558 20.52 -26.28 31.34
N SER A 559 21.41 -26.03 32.30
CA SER A 559 22.81 -25.70 32.03
C SER A 559 23.47 -26.82 31.20
N PRO A 560 24.27 -26.48 30.16
CA PRO A 560 24.81 -27.47 29.24
C PRO A 560 25.84 -28.36 29.94
N SER A 561 25.51 -29.66 30.06
CA SER A 561 26.47 -30.69 30.47
C SER A 561 27.27 -31.15 29.24
N PRO A 562 28.61 -31.05 29.24
CA PRO A 562 29.39 -31.27 28.02
C PRO A 562 29.68 -32.77 27.77
N SER A 563 28.72 -33.50 27.20
CA SER A 563 28.97 -34.85 26.66
C SER A 563 27.85 -35.45 25.80
N SER A 564 27.72 -34.97 24.55
CA SER A 564 27.40 -35.85 23.40
C SER A 564 27.62 -35.10 22.09
N SER A 565 28.85 -35.20 21.57
CA SER A 565 29.25 -34.61 20.31
C SER A 565 28.65 -35.34 19.11
N SER A 566 27.42 -35.02 18.74
CA SER A 566 27.01 -35.04 17.33
C SER A 566 27.17 -33.63 16.78
N SER A 567 28.32 -33.37 16.18
CA SER A 567 28.68 -32.10 15.57
C SER A 567 27.82 -31.81 14.34
N SER A 568 26.61 -31.31 14.57
CA SER A 568 25.89 -30.47 13.61
C SER A 568 26.24 -29.04 13.98
N SER A 569 27.39 -28.57 13.48
CA SER A 569 27.65 -27.13 13.44
C SER A 569 26.44 -26.45 12.81
N SER A 570 25.89 -25.45 13.48
CA SER A 570 24.91 -24.52 12.92
C SER A 570 25.60 -23.69 11.86
N SER A 571 25.90 -24.35 10.74
CA SER A 571 26.44 -23.73 9.55
C SER A 571 25.30 -22.93 8.96
N TRP A 572 25.26 -21.65 9.33
CA TRP A 572 24.90 -20.60 8.39
C TRP A 572 25.88 -20.73 7.21
N LEU A 573 25.61 -21.68 6.31
CA LEU A 573 26.10 -21.58 4.95
C LEU A 573 25.48 -20.30 4.40
N PRO A 574 26.26 -19.38 3.81
CA PRO A 574 25.67 -18.31 3.02
C PRO A 574 24.73 -18.94 1.99
N SER A 575 23.54 -18.37 1.77
CA SER A 575 22.56 -18.95 0.84
C SER A 575 23.06 -19.02 -0.61
N SER A 576 24.23 -18.45 -0.91
CA SER A 576 24.99 -18.65 -2.15
C SER A 576 25.37 -20.12 -2.47
N TRP A 577 24.99 -21.09 -1.64
CA TRP A 577 25.20 -22.52 -1.86
C TRP A 577 23.90 -23.35 -1.93
N LEU A 578 22.72 -22.71 -1.80
CA LEU A 578 21.44 -23.33 -2.14
C LEU A 578 21.09 -22.92 -3.60
N PRO A 579 20.76 -23.87 -4.52
CA PRO A 579 20.50 -23.54 -5.93
C PRO A 579 19.23 -22.73 -6.21
N SER A 580 18.43 -22.47 -5.18
CA SER A 580 17.09 -21.88 -5.21
C SER A 580 16.97 -20.91 -4.03
N GLY A 581 16.38 -19.74 -4.23
CA GLY A 581 16.26 -18.68 -3.22
C GLY A 581 15.33 -18.96 -2.04
N TRP A 582 14.81 -20.18 -1.92
CA TRP A 582 13.91 -20.60 -0.84
C TRP A 582 14.56 -20.54 0.53
N ASN A 583 13.90 -19.87 1.47
CA ASN A 583 14.25 -19.82 2.88
C ASN A 583 13.37 -20.78 3.71
N PRO A 584 13.95 -21.87 4.26
CA PRO A 584 13.20 -22.81 5.10
C PRO A 584 13.03 -22.37 6.56
N GLY A 585 13.53 -21.18 6.90
CA GLY A 585 13.37 -20.49 8.18
C GLY A 585 14.20 -20.99 9.34
N LYS A 586 14.28 -20.16 10.40
CA LYS A 586 15.17 -20.33 11.56
C LYS A 586 14.93 -21.61 12.40
N HIS A 587 13.88 -22.34 12.07
CA HIS A 587 13.47 -23.58 12.73
C HIS A 587 13.66 -24.83 11.85
N GLU A 588 14.27 -24.73 10.66
CA GLU A 588 14.55 -25.88 9.81
C GLU A 588 15.26 -27.02 10.59
N GLY A 589 14.88 -28.27 10.31
CA GLY A 589 15.46 -29.46 10.93
C GLY A 589 15.01 -29.70 12.37
N ARG A 590 14.51 -28.68 13.07
CA ARG A 590 13.87 -28.85 14.38
C ARG A 590 12.59 -29.67 14.24
N ARG A 591 12.19 -30.28 15.35
CA ARG A 591 10.93 -31.03 15.45
C ARG A 591 10.09 -30.47 16.59
N PRO A 592 8.75 -30.48 16.45
CA PRO A 592 7.84 -30.21 17.56
C PRO A 592 8.17 -31.08 18.76
N ALA A 593 8.19 -30.47 19.95
CA ALA A 593 8.43 -31.13 21.23
C ALA A 593 7.35 -32.16 21.58
N ARG A 594 6.21 -32.14 20.86
CA ARG A 594 5.05 -33.03 21.05
C ARG A 594 4.58 -33.57 19.70
N PRO A 595 4.13 -34.84 19.59
CA PRO A 595 3.57 -35.36 18.35
C PRO A 595 2.28 -34.65 17.91
N GLU A 596 1.43 -34.29 18.88
CA GLU A 596 0.18 -33.56 18.68
C GLU A 596 0.38 -32.07 18.96
N PRO A 597 -0.04 -31.16 18.06
CA PRO A 597 0.07 -29.72 18.28
C PRO A 597 -0.73 -29.27 19.51
N ARG A 598 -0.20 -28.32 20.27
CA ARG A 598 -0.90 -27.71 21.42
C ARG A 598 -0.68 -26.20 21.46
N PRO A 599 -1.26 -25.46 20.49
CA PRO A 599 -1.13 -24.02 20.43
C PRO A 599 -1.85 -23.35 21.60
N ARG A 600 -1.43 -22.12 21.89
CA ARG A 600 -2.10 -21.19 22.80
C ARG A 600 -3.29 -20.54 22.10
N ALA A 601 -4.06 -19.75 22.84
CA ALA A 601 -5.05 -18.87 22.24
C ALA A 601 -4.35 -17.93 21.24
N PHE A 602 -4.93 -17.78 20.05
CA PHE A 602 -4.44 -16.83 19.06
C PHE A 602 -4.81 -15.40 19.47
N GLY A 603 -3.91 -14.46 19.21
CA GLY A 603 -4.16 -13.04 19.43
C GLY A 603 -3.04 -12.21 18.84
N PHE A 604 -3.36 -10.99 18.43
CA PHE A 604 -2.37 -9.99 18.05
C PHE A 604 -1.94 -9.17 19.26
N GLU A 605 -0.64 -8.89 19.33
CA GLU A 605 -0.02 -7.97 20.28
C GLU A 605 0.41 -6.69 19.54
N VAL A 606 0.58 -5.57 20.25
CA VAL A 606 1.16 -4.36 19.66
C VAL A 606 2.67 -4.55 19.52
N GLU A 607 3.19 -4.43 18.30
CA GLU A 607 4.65 -4.42 18.07
C GLU A 607 5.22 -3.04 18.40
N TYR A 608 4.64 -2.00 17.81
CA TYR A 608 4.95 -0.60 18.08
C TYR A 608 3.80 0.31 17.65
N SER A 609 3.79 1.55 18.14
CA SER A 609 2.95 2.62 17.62
C SER A 609 3.78 3.86 17.31
N THR A 610 3.44 4.58 16.25
CA THR A 610 4.18 5.80 15.88
C THR A 610 3.96 6.96 16.85
N PHE A 611 2.96 6.88 17.74
CA PHE A 611 2.59 7.95 18.66
C PHE A 611 3.52 8.06 19.88
N ASP A 612 4.07 6.94 20.33
CA ASP A 612 4.91 6.83 21.52
C ASP A 612 6.35 6.35 21.22
N ASP A 613 6.64 5.99 19.96
CA ASP A 613 7.99 5.66 19.50
C ASP A 613 8.94 6.86 19.58
N ARG A 614 9.67 6.92 20.70
CA ARG A 614 10.69 7.96 20.97
C ARG A 614 11.92 7.88 20.07
N VAL A 615 12.12 6.78 19.33
CA VAL A 615 13.23 6.66 18.37
C VAL A 615 12.80 7.31 17.06
N TYR A 616 11.65 6.98 16.50
CA TYR A 616 11.13 7.65 15.31
C TYR A 616 10.77 9.11 15.58
N GLY A 617 10.05 9.40 16.66
CA GLY A 617 9.67 10.77 17.05
C GLY A 617 8.76 11.47 16.04
N LEU A 618 7.84 10.72 15.43
CA LEU A 618 6.87 11.23 14.47
C LEU A 618 5.72 11.91 15.21
N ALA A 619 5.49 13.20 14.95
CA ALA A 619 4.34 13.94 15.48
C ALA A 619 3.07 13.82 14.59
N ASP A 620 3.28 13.45 13.33
CA ASP A 620 2.28 13.17 12.32
C ASP A 620 2.92 12.27 11.24
N LEU A 621 2.10 11.70 10.35
CA LEU A 621 2.58 10.94 9.19
C LEU A 621 2.71 11.81 7.93
N THR A 622 3.01 13.11 8.07
CA THR A 622 3.23 13.95 6.89
C THR A 622 4.53 13.59 6.17
N VAL A 623 4.59 13.87 4.86
CA VAL A 623 5.80 13.71 4.03
C VAL A 623 7.01 14.38 4.69
N LYS A 624 6.83 15.57 5.29
CA LYS A 624 7.89 16.28 6.02
C LYS A 624 8.44 15.48 7.20
N SER A 625 7.59 14.80 7.96
CA SER A 625 7.99 13.98 9.10
C SER A 625 8.75 12.72 8.64
N PHE A 626 8.29 12.07 7.57
CA PHE A 626 9.00 10.92 6.98
C PHE A 626 10.33 11.29 6.32
N VAL A 627 10.44 12.40 5.57
CA VAL A 627 11.72 12.85 5.00
C VAL A 627 12.76 13.12 6.11
N ARG A 628 12.33 13.63 7.28
CA ARG A 628 13.21 13.80 8.45
C ARG A 628 13.65 12.47 9.06
N LEU A 629 12.75 11.49 9.14
CA LEU A 629 13.06 10.15 9.63
C LEU A 629 14.02 9.43 8.68
N ALA A 630 13.73 9.44 7.38
CA ALA A 630 14.58 8.90 6.32
C ALA A 630 16.00 9.49 6.37
N HIS A 631 16.13 10.83 6.38
CA HIS A 631 17.43 11.49 6.53
C HIS A 631 18.17 11.02 7.80
N ARG A 632 17.49 10.87 8.93
CA ARG A 632 18.11 10.37 10.18
C ARG A 632 18.58 8.91 10.10
N ILE A 633 17.91 8.08 9.28
CA ILE A 633 18.30 6.70 8.99
C ILE A 633 19.51 6.69 8.03
N GLY A 634 19.42 7.43 6.92
CA GLY A 634 20.45 7.52 5.89
C GLY A 634 21.79 8.05 6.39
N GLN A 635 21.79 9.04 7.29
CA GLN A 635 23.00 9.60 7.92
C GLN A 635 23.85 8.60 8.73
N ALA A 636 23.38 7.35 8.87
CA ALA A 636 24.18 6.27 9.44
C ALA A 636 25.16 5.68 8.40
N SER A 637 24.94 5.80 7.09
CA SER A 637 25.80 5.18 6.06
C SER A 637 26.99 6.04 5.61
N GLU A 638 26.86 7.37 5.60
CA GLU A 638 27.99 8.29 5.32
C GLU A 638 29.22 8.00 6.19
N LYS A 639 29.00 7.54 7.43
CA LYS A 639 30.08 7.27 8.38
C LYS A 639 30.74 5.91 8.25
N SER A 640 30.04 4.89 7.74
CA SER A 640 30.66 3.61 7.41
C SER A 640 31.67 3.77 6.25
N VAL A 641 31.36 4.61 5.26
CA VAL A 641 32.31 4.94 4.18
C VAL A 641 33.52 5.69 4.75
N SER A 642 33.31 6.74 5.55
CA SER A 642 34.42 7.50 6.17
C SER A 642 35.30 6.71 7.16
N ALA A 643 34.82 5.55 7.62
CA ALA A 643 35.59 4.65 8.48
C ALA A 643 36.34 3.59 7.65
N ALA A 644 35.84 3.22 6.47
CA ALA A 644 36.53 2.31 5.54
C ALA A 644 37.70 3.01 4.80
N GLU A 645 37.58 4.31 4.51
CA GLU A 645 38.64 5.12 3.86
C GLU A 645 39.76 5.58 4.82
N HIS A 646 39.88 4.99 6.01
CA HIS A 646 40.91 5.35 7.00
C HIS A 646 41.60 4.15 7.66
N TYR A 647 41.67 3.03 6.93
CA TYR A 647 42.47 1.84 7.27
C TYR A 647 43.40 1.45 6.11
N ASP A 648 44.31 2.36 5.77
CA ASP A 648 45.58 2.10 5.08
C ASP A 648 46.59 3.15 5.61
N ASP A 649 47.84 2.74 5.84
CA ASP A 649 48.92 3.45 6.57
C ASP A 649 48.64 3.77 8.06
N ASP A 650 49.06 2.86 8.96
CA ASP A 650 50.27 3.07 9.78
C ASP A 650 50.54 1.79 10.64
N ASP A 651 51.52 0.98 10.22
CA ASP A 651 52.20 -0.02 11.07
C ASP A 651 53.32 0.69 11.86
N ASP A 652 53.37 0.50 13.18
CA ASP A 652 54.58 0.07 13.91
C ASP A 652 54.38 0.08 15.45
N ASP A 653 54.81 -1.02 16.07
CA ASP A 653 55.28 -1.26 17.45
C ASP A 653 54.88 -0.34 18.64
N ASP A 654 54.29 -0.95 19.69
CA ASP A 654 55.07 -1.25 20.91
C ASP A 654 54.34 -2.23 21.88
N ASP A 655 55.10 -3.18 22.45
CA ASP A 655 54.67 -4.13 23.49
C ASP A 655 54.93 -3.58 24.91
N ALA A 656 54.02 -3.82 25.87
CA ALA A 656 54.35 -4.11 27.28
C ALA A 656 53.12 -4.25 28.22
N THR A 657 52.75 -5.49 28.53
CA THR A 657 52.49 -6.02 29.90
C THR A 657 51.61 -5.30 30.95
N THR A 658 50.65 -6.06 31.51
CA THR A 658 50.17 -6.06 32.94
C THR A 658 49.51 -4.79 33.52
N ALA A 659 48.33 -4.82 34.17
CA ALA A 659 47.82 -5.78 35.14
C ALA A 659 46.30 -5.62 35.44
N THR A 660 45.75 -6.66 36.06
CA THR A 660 44.59 -6.71 37.00
C THR A 660 44.36 -5.42 37.82
N THR A 661 43.15 -5.08 38.32
CA THR A 661 42.25 -5.95 39.10
C THR A 661 40.83 -5.35 39.26
N THR A 662 39.80 -6.21 39.18
CA THR A 662 38.54 -6.27 39.97
C THR A 662 37.56 -5.09 40.15
N THR A 663 36.29 -5.38 39.80
CA THR A 663 35.01 -5.18 40.56
C THR A 663 34.59 -3.72 40.91
N ASP A 664 33.32 -3.36 41.13
CA ASP A 664 32.14 -4.11 41.63
C ASP A 664 30.87 -4.04 40.75
N ASN A 665 29.88 -4.83 41.18
CA ASN A 665 28.61 -5.16 40.51
C ASN A 665 27.41 -4.73 41.39
N TYR A 666 26.21 -4.72 40.81
CA TYR A 666 24.88 -4.42 41.41
C TYR A 666 24.65 -2.95 41.81
N GLY A 667 23.43 -2.41 41.72
CA GLY A 667 22.17 -2.97 41.22
C GLY A 667 20.96 -2.18 41.73
N GLU A 668 19.84 -2.27 41.01
CA GLU A 668 18.48 -1.76 41.34
C GLU A 668 18.33 -0.22 41.48
N ASP A 669 17.50 0.47 40.69
CA ASP A 669 16.02 0.51 40.60
C ASP A 669 15.43 1.57 41.56
N GLU A 670 14.11 1.83 41.47
CA GLU A 670 13.30 2.89 42.13
C GLU A 670 12.92 4.08 41.23
N THR A 671 11.83 3.85 40.47
CA THR A 671 10.59 4.65 40.43
C THR A 671 10.58 6.18 40.68
N TYR A 672 9.84 6.88 39.80
CA TYR A 672 9.40 8.26 39.96
C TYR A 672 8.35 8.41 41.07
N ASP A 673 8.38 9.56 41.76
CA ASP A 673 7.17 10.23 42.25
C ASP A 673 7.38 11.77 42.28
N ASP A 674 6.30 12.51 42.51
CA ASP A 674 6.02 13.81 41.86
C ASP A 674 6.44 15.11 42.61
N ASP A 675 6.12 16.23 41.96
CA ASP A 675 5.72 17.54 42.51
C ASP A 675 6.73 18.69 42.81
N LEU A 676 6.55 19.73 41.99
CA LEU A 676 6.32 21.15 42.36
C LEU A 676 7.47 22.10 42.85
N ASN A 677 7.86 22.94 41.87
CA ASN A 677 7.63 24.41 41.88
C ASN A 677 8.71 25.38 42.44
N GLU A 678 8.69 26.59 41.85
CA GLU A 678 9.27 27.89 42.26
C GLU A 678 10.80 28.17 42.19
N SER A 679 11.14 28.99 41.18
CA SER A 679 12.21 30.02 41.19
C SER A 679 11.79 31.22 42.08
N PRO A 680 12.65 32.20 42.50
CA PRO A 680 13.75 32.79 41.69
C PRO A 680 15.00 33.37 42.43
N GLU A 681 15.79 34.12 41.64
CA GLU A 681 16.76 35.18 42.02
C GLU A 681 18.26 34.87 42.24
N SER A 682 19.01 35.16 41.17
CA SER A 682 20.18 36.06 41.13
C SER A 682 21.44 35.78 42.00
N ARG A 683 22.59 35.69 41.31
CA ARG A 683 23.69 36.68 41.44
C ARG A 683 24.73 36.52 40.32
N ARG A 684 25.27 37.65 39.87
CA ARG A 684 26.39 37.71 38.93
C ARG A 684 27.71 37.47 39.65
N SER A 685 28.58 36.64 39.09
CA SER A 685 30.02 36.93 39.07
C SER A 685 30.66 36.36 37.82
N SER A 686 31.64 37.08 37.29
CA SER A 686 32.38 36.76 36.09
C SER A 686 33.66 35.99 36.42
N VAL A 687 34.19 35.20 35.48
CA VAL A 687 35.54 35.32 34.89
C VAL A 687 36.00 34.02 34.19
N LYS A 688 36.77 34.21 33.10
CA LYS A 688 37.61 33.26 32.34
C LYS A 688 36.94 32.23 31.43
N LYS A 689 37.19 32.45 30.13
CA LYS A 689 37.14 31.44 29.05
C LYS A 689 38.22 30.40 29.30
N ASP A 690 37.85 29.13 29.19
CA ASP A 690 38.75 28.10 28.65
C ASP A 690 38.07 27.40 27.47
N LYS A 691 38.73 27.40 26.31
CA LYS A 691 38.20 26.82 25.07
C LYS A 691 38.38 25.29 25.08
N LYS A 692 37.51 24.56 25.78
CA LYS A 692 37.38 23.12 25.56
C LYS A 692 36.68 22.89 24.22
N LYS A 693 37.43 22.53 23.17
CA LYS A 693 36.87 22.07 21.88
C LYS A 693 36.06 20.80 22.15
N GLY A 694 34.74 20.94 22.26
CA GLY A 694 33.84 19.84 22.57
C GLY A 694 33.77 18.81 21.44
N ASN A 695 33.94 17.53 21.78
CA ASN A 695 33.89 16.40 20.86
C ASN A 695 32.44 16.08 20.42
N LYS A 696 31.83 17.00 19.65
CA LYS A 696 30.42 16.89 19.21
C LYS A 696 30.15 15.81 18.14
N GLY A 697 31.20 15.18 17.60
CA GLY A 697 31.06 14.19 16.51
C GLY A 697 30.59 12.80 16.97
N LYS A 698 30.99 12.35 18.17
CA LYS A 698 30.73 10.97 18.63
C LYS A 698 29.28 10.69 19.07
N GLY A 699 28.52 11.72 19.48
CA GLY A 699 27.12 11.56 19.91
C GLY A 699 26.17 11.22 18.76
N LYS A 700 26.15 12.07 17.72
CA LYS A 700 25.23 11.93 16.57
C LYS A 700 25.37 10.60 15.81
N GLY A 701 26.58 10.02 15.76
CA GLY A 701 26.81 8.74 15.09
C GLY A 701 26.07 7.58 15.76
N LYS A 702 26.08 7.52 17.11
CA LYS A 702 25.37 6.50 17.88
C LYS A 702 23.85 6.60 17.74
N GLU A 703 23.33 7.82 17.66
CA GLU A 703 21.89 8.09 17.53
C GLU A 703 21.34 7.68 16.14
N SER A 704 22.10 7.94 15.07
CA SER A 704 21.71 7.54 13.72
C SER A 704 21.81 6.02 13.53
N HIS A 705 22.87 5.37 14.01
CA HIS A 705 22.98 3.90 14.05
C HIS A 705 21.83 3.24 14.84
N LYS A 706 21.48 3.81 16.01
CA LYS A 706 20.31 3.36 16.78
C LYS A 706 19.01 3.48 15.97
N THR A 707 18.86 4.56 15.20
CA THR A 707 17.66 4.78 14.36
C THR A 707 17.59 3.74 13.24
N TRP A 708 18.73 3.35 12.63
CA TRP A 708 18.79 2.28 11.63
C TRP A 708 18.40 0.90 12.18
N LEU A 709 19.03 0.45 13.27
CA LEU A 709 18.72 -0.86 13.87
C LEU A 709 17.25 -0.94 14.31
N HIS A 710 16.70 0.16 14.82
CA HIS A 710 15.30 0.25 15.21
C HIS A 710 14.35 0.20 14.00
N PHE A 711 14.75 0.78 12.86
CA PHE A 711 14.04 0.64 11.60
C PHE A 711 14.07 -0.81 11.08
N LEU A 712 15.24 -1.45 11.03
CA LEU A 712 15.35 -2.84 10.58
C LEU A 712 14.58 -3.82 11.50
N LYS A 713 14.54 -3.58 12.82
CA LYS A 713 13.77 -4.40 13.76
C LYS A 713 12.30 -4.48 13.33
N HIS A 714 11.67 -3.34 13.09
CA HIS A 714 10.27 -3.24 12.68
C HIS A 714 10.08 -3.72 11.24
N ALA A 715 11.03 -3.45 10.34
CA ALA A 715 10.98 -3.93 8.95
C ALA A 715 10.84 -5.45 8.84
N PHE A 716 11.49 -6.19 9.75
CA PHE A 716 11.41 -7.65 9.85
C PHE A 716 10.45 -8.12 10.96
N VAL A 717 9.47 -7.30 11.34
CA VAL A 717 8.40 -7.56 12.33
C VAL A 717 8.94 -8.20 13.63
N SER A 718 10.04 -7.66 14.15
CA SER A 718 10.72 -8.11 15.38
C SER A 718 11.15 -9.59 15.39
N THR A 719 11.28 -10.24 14.23
CA THR A 719 11.68 -11.66 14.12
C THR A 719 13.18 -11.93 14.25
N LYS A 720 14.01 -10.92 13.93
CA LYS A 720 15.48 -10.96 14.02
C LYS A 720 15.95 -10.48 15.39
N ASN A 721 17.00 -11.12 15.92
CA ASN A 721 17.68 -10.69 17.13
C ASN A 721 18.61 -9.48 16.86
N LYS A 722 19.26 -8.94 17.90
CA LYS A 722 20.06 -7.72 17.78
C LYS A 722 21.33 -7.96 16.94
N GLU A 723 21.96 -9.11 17.11
CA GLU A 723 23.17 -9.51 16.41
C GLU A 723 22.89 -9.65 14.90
N GLU A 724 21.81 -10.35 14.53
CA GLU A 724 21.32 -10.50 13.14
C GLU A 724 20.92 -9.16 12.47
N LEU A 725 20.70 -8.10 13.25
CA LEU A 725 20.42 -6.75 12.75
C LEU A 725 21.68 -5.87 12.67
N GLU A 726 22.69 -6.15 13.48
CA GLU A 726 24.00 -5.46 13.43
C GLU A 726 24.87 -5.99 12.27
N ASP A 727 24.59 -7.18 11.74
CA ASP A 727 25.22 -7.77 10.55
C ASP A 727 24.71 -7.21 9.19
N LEU A 728 23.73 -6.27 9.17
CA LEU A 728 23.05 -5.73 7.96
C LEU A 728 23.40 -4.26 7.58
#